data_AF-A0A958JAR1-F1
#
_entry.id   AF-A0A958JAR1-F1
#
_cell.length_a   1.000
_cell.length_b   1.000
_cell.length_c   1.000
_cell.angle_alpha   90.00
_cell.angle_beta   90.00
_cell.angle_gamma   90.00
#
_symmetry.space_group_name_H-M   'P 1'
#
loop_
_entity.id
_entity.type
_entity.pdbx_description
1 polymer ?
#
loop_
_entity_poly.entity_id
_entity_poly.type
_entity_poly.pdbx_seq_one_letter_code
_entity_poly.pdbx_strand_id
1 'polypeptide(L)'
;MARSFKTLLIIFLSFFVSCSSIPYIYETNDRYDSIPSRTDLRPADRAPLSPTKIAVAKRMPWETWPFGRDMQGLNLTSATMVQADEYLRNEQRTTALDLYKKALKTKLSPQESEALAIRTAGVELSLDKPSDALKTLSNYFKSSGKIVEDVDSRFSLLFAYSYGRNGDVEQSLAWFSRTNRLEAGRGGIAEASSRGLKMLLKSLSDQDFQKLDPAWNTDSFVSNLIGQERRRRSHLAYNPQPAKKIEPFWEEGIGFESHASIPQVRSGQLTNIGVLLPLSGKYSALGKNTLNGIKIAEKARGANSGVSLIAKDTKGDAVTAAVGARELLTVNSTAVFLGPLLAEPSAEVGRSLAGSGAPIISFSKKSDFAFARGMFRLGPTTESQVYSLVETVSRVLGIKSFALLYPQNELGIENATFFREAVRDNGATLLYDSAFYPNDTASFIKAANDIMQQNVEAVFIPDSIRNAAAFVTNIPESQRKNIRILGPASWDNTTQLNRSLALLHGAVFVSPFFVNSQRLIIKQFIDAYKGTYKKDPDFLAAQGFDAATLMFAAVDRAVADNVSVEAAIEGIDLYEGLTGQITVDPNGNLNRKFSVVEVTKKGLAEIIDAPSASISAEQEVPFYKVHEGVKLEPISY
;
A
#
# COMPACT_ATOMS: atom_id res chain seq x y z
N MET A 1 63.43 26.60 -25.06
CA MET A 1 61.97 26.40 -24.96
C MET A 1 61.60 26.18 -23.49
N ALA A 2 61.85 27.21 -22.66
CA ALA A 2 61.75 27.14 -21.20
C ALA A 2 61.42 28.55 -20.70
N ARG A 3 60.15 28.93 -20.82
CA ARG A 3 59.53 30.15 -20.24
C ARG A 3 58.03 30.14 -20.57
N SER A 4 57.30 29.14 -20.06
CA SER A 4 55.83 29.15 -19.97
C SER A 4 55.30 28.18 -18.90
N PHE A 5 56.08 27.89 -17.87
CA PHE A 5 55.68 27.01 -16.76
C PHE A 5 55.62 27.71 -15.39
N LYS A 6 55.82 29.03 -15.33
CA LYS A 6 55.84 29.79 -14.07
C LYS A 6 54.57 30.59 -13.75
N THR A 7 53.56 30.56 -14.63
CA THR A 7 52.32 31.34 -14.41
C THR A 7 51.12 30.47 -14.03
N LEU A 8 51.18 29.14 -14.17
CA LEU A 8 50.05 28.26 -13.82
C LEU A 8 50.10 27.68 -12.39
N LEU A 9 51.23 27.80 -11.68
CA LEU A 9 51.40 27.19 -10.34
C LEU A 9 51.03 28.13 -9.16
N ILE A 10 50.69 29.40 -9.44
CA ILE A 10 50.40 30.41 -8.39
C ILE A 10 48.89 30.57 -8.12
N ILE A 11 48.02 30.01 -8.98
CA ILE A 11 46.55 30.08 -8.78
C ILE A 11 46.01 28.87 -7.98
N PHE A 12 46.78 27.78 -7.84
CA PHE A 12 46.31 26.55 -7.19
C PHE A 12 46.69 26.40 -5.70
N LEU A 13 47.37 27.38 -5.10
CA LEU A 13 47.83 27.32 -3.69
C LEU A 13 47.29 28.44 -2.79
N SER A 14 46.13 29.02 -3.13
CA SER A 14 45.50 30.10 -2.33
C SER A 14 44.10 29.77 -1.80
N PHE A 15 43.68 28.50 -1.77
CA PHE A 15 42.37 28.11 -1.22
C PHE A 15 42.41 27.09 -0.08
N PHE A 16 43.58 26.69 0.39
CA PHE A 16 43.73 25.85 1.57
C PHE A 16 44.70 26.52 2.56
N VAL A 17 44.21 26.68 3.80
CA VAL A 17 44.90 27.14 5.02
C VAL A 17 44.78 28.65 5.30
N SER A 18 43.70 29.02 5.99
CA SER A 18 43.72 30.03 7.06
C SER A 18 42.66 29.71 8.11
N CYS A 19 43.04 28.80 9.01
CA CYS A 19 42.71 28.88 10.43
C CYS A 19 43.86 29.74 11.01
N SER A 20 43.70 30.72 11.91
CA SER A 20 43.22 30.56 13.28
C SER A 20 43.27 31.91 14.00
N SER A 21 42.42 32.06 15.02
CA SER A 21 42.65 32.76 16.32
C SER A 21 41.99 34.11 16.56
N ILE A 22 41.33 34.17 17.74
CA ILE A 22 41.13 35.27 18.71
C ILE A 22 39.64 35.51 19.06
N PRO A 23 39.30 35.67 20.37
CA PRO A 23 38.16 35.03 21.01
C PRO A 23 37.05 36.02 21.41
N TYR A 24 35.83 35.52 21.66
CA TYR A 24 34.82 36.30 22.39
C TYR A 24 34.10 35.44 23.44
N ILE A 25 34.59 35.62 24.67
CA ILE A 25 33.90 35.76 25.97
C ILE A 25 32.43 35.28 26.01
N TYR A 26 32.21 34.25 26.82
CA TYR A 26 30.92 33.90 27.41
C TYR A 26 30.64 34.83 28.59
N GLU A 27 29.49 35.52 28.57
CA GLU A 27 28.78 35.93 29.78
C GLU A 27 27.31 35.52 29.68
N THR A 28 26.73 35.31 30.86
CA THR A 28 25.70 34.35 31.21
C THR A 28 24.26 34.88 31.11
N ASN A 29 23.33 33.90 31.18
CA ASN A 29 21.89 34.02 31.46
C ASN A 29 20.98 34.44 30.30
N ASP A 30 20.28 33.47 29.71
CA ASP A 30 18.83 33.38 29.96
C ASP A 30 18.26 31.98 29.67
N ARG A 31 17.24 31.67 30.45
CA ARG A 31 16.59 30.36 30.65
C ARG A 31 15.60 30.04 29.54
N TYR A 32 15.37 28.73 29.35
CA TYR A 32 14.14 28.07 28.88
C TYR A 32 13.16 28.87 28.00
N ASP A 33 13.03 28.42 26.74
CA ASP A 33 11.90 28.56 25.80
C ASP A 33 12.38 29.04 24.42
N SER A 34 13.06 28.18 23.64
CA SER A 34 13.21 28.42 22.20
C SER A 34 13.56 27.15 21.42
N ILE A 35 12.52 26.60 20.80
CA ILE A 35 12.52 25.75 19.60
C ILE A 35 13.27 26.49 18.46
N PRO A 36 13.93 25.80 17.50
CA PRO A 36 14.85 26.44 16.54
C PRO A 36 14.24 27.55 15.67
N SER A 37 15.10 28.45 15.22
CA SER A 37 14.83 29.70 14.53
C SER A 37 14.14 29.59 13.15
N ARG A 38 12.88 30.02 13.11
CA ARG A 38 12.28 31.10 12.28
C ARG A 38 12.50 31.27 10.77
N THR A 39 13.21 30.42 10.02
CA THR A 39 13.17 30.46 8.53
C THR A 39 12.42 29.31 7.86
N ASP A 40 12.16 28.20 8.54
CA ASP A 40 11.59 26.99 7.90
C ASP A 40 10.15 26.61 8.27
N LEU A 41 9.47 27.33 9.17
CA LEU A 41 8.10 26.98 9.58
C LEU A 41 7.32 28.21 10.06
N ARG A 42 6.25 28.63 9.38
CA ARG A 42 5.11 29.42 9.91
C ARG A 42 3.89 29.39 8.96
N PRO A 43 2.64 29.46 9.45
CA PRO A 43 2.22 30.23 10.64
C PRO A 43 1.54 29.48 11.79
N ALA A 44 2.00 29.82 13.00
CA ALA A 44 1.59 29.35 14.31
C ALA A 44 0.54 30.26 14.98
N ASP A 45 -0.60 30.50 14.32
CA ASP A 45 -1.73 31.25 14.93
C ASP A 45 -3.06 30.49 14.88
N ARG A 46 -3.04 29.16 14.75
CA ARG A 46 -4.26 28.35 14.84
C ARG A 46 -4.33 27.70 16.22
N ALA A 47 -5.37 28.03 16.97
CA ALA A 47 -5.71 27.37 18.23
C ALA A 47 -5.72 25.85 18.04
N PRO A 48 -5.29 25.05 19.05
CA PRO A 48 -5.32 23.60 18.95
C PRO A 48 -6.70 23.12 18.54
N LEU A 49 -6.77 22.31 17.47
CA LEU A 49 -8.01 21.68 17.04
C LEU A 49 -8.51 20.77 18.16
N SER A 50 -9.83 20.77 18.40
CA SER A 50 -10.39 20.19 19.62
C SER A 50 -10.12 18.68 19.67
N PRO A 51 -9.60 18.13 20.78
CA PRO A 51 -9.15 16.75 20.85
C PRO A 51 -10.36 15.86 21.12
N THR A 52 -10.85 15.15 20.11
CA THR A 52 -11.78 14.06 20.39
C THR A 52 -11.47 12.84 19.54
N LYS A 53 -10.75 11.91 20.20
CA LYS A 53 -10.64 10.47 19.91
C LYS A 53 -9.81 10.07 18.70
N ILE A 54 -8.49 10.25 18.82
CA ILE A 54 -7.54 9.37 18.12
C ILE A 54 -7.65 7.98 18.75
N ALA A 55 -7.93 6.96 17.93
CA ALA A 55 -8.06 5.59 18.41
C ALA A 55 -6.78 5.14 19.11
N VAL A 56 -6.91 4.70 20.37
CA VAL A 56 -5.81 4.15 21.16
C VAL A 56 -5.42 2.78 20.61
N ALA A 57 -4.30 2.69 19.91
CA ALA A 57 -3.70 1.38 19.61
C ALA A 57 -3.23 0.74 20.92
N LYS A 58 -3.76 -0.44 21.25
CA LYS A 58 -3.40 -1.18 22.49
C LYS A 58 -1.96 -1.75 22.49
N ARG A 59 -1.32 -1.81 21.32
CA ARG A 59 0.11 -2.14 21.12
C ARG A 59 0.66 -1.24 20.03
N MET A 60 1.79 -0.59 20.30
CA MET A 60 2.46 0.24 19.30
C MET A 60 3.44 -0.61 18.47
N PRO A 61 3.66 -0.29 17.17
CA PRO A 61 4.50 -1.11 16.26
C PRO A 61 5.95 -1.34 16.71
N TRP A 62 6.48 -0.51 17.61
CA TRP A 62 7.83 -0.62 18.18
C TRP A 62 7.92 -1.50 19.44
N GLU A 63 6.82 -2.10 19.92
CA GLU A 63 6.84 -3.10 21.00
C GLU A 63 7.45 -4.45 20.56
N THR A 64 8.02 -4.52 19.35
CA THR A 64 8.75 -5.67 18.77
C THR A 64 10.26 -5.64 19.04
N TRP A 65 10.73 -4.72 19.87
CA TRP A 65 12.16 -4.53 20.17
C TRP A 65 12.76 -5.70 20.98
N PRO A 66 14.06 -6.01 20.79
CA PRO A 66 14.71 -7.10 21.49
C PRO A 66 14.79 -6.82 23.00
N PHE A 67 14.18 -7.70 23.79
CA PHE A 67 14.16 -7.62 25.25
C PHE A 67 15.54 -7.82 25.85
N GLY A 68 15.84 -7.09 26.93
CA GLY A 68 17.12 -7.17 27.64
C GLY A 68 18.32 -6.71 26.81
N ARG A 69 18.07 -6.14 25.63
CA ARG A 69 19.09 -5.67 24.70
C ARG A 69 18.77 -4.26 24.22
N ASP A 70 19.80 -3.51 23.89
CA ASP A 70 19.63 -2.29 23.13
C ASP A 70 19.31 -2.60 21.66
N MET A 71 19.09 -1.54 20.88
CA MET A 71 18.72 -1.63 19.47
C MET A 71 19.86 -2.10 18.56
N GLN A 72 21.09 -2.16 19.05
CA GLN A 72 22.25 -2.74 18.35
C GLN A 72 22.44 -4.22 18.73
N GLY A 73 21.53 -4.77 19.54
CA GLY A 73 21.58 -6.15 20.01
C GLY A 73 22.56 -6.37 21.16
N LEU A 74 23.12 -5.31 21.75
CA LEU A 74 24.00 -5.39 22.91
C LEU A 74 23.17 -5.56 24.18
N ASN A 75 23.70 -6.27 25.18
CA ASN A 75 22.97 -6.52 26.41
C ASN A 75 22.83 -5.24 27.24
N LEU A 76 21.63 -5.01 27.79
CA LEU A 76 21.43 -4.01 28.83
C LEU A 76 22.03 -4.53 30.14
N THR A 77 22.79 -3.70 30.84
CA THR A 77 23.43 -4.09 32.11
C THR A 77 22.57 -3.76 33.32
N SER A 78 21.58 -2.87 33.16
CA SER A 78 20.60 -2.55 34.20
C SER A 78 19.60 -3.68 34.44
N ALA A 79 19.76 -4.38 35.57
CA ALA A 79 18.82 -5.43 36.00
C ALA A 79 17.37 -4.92 36.13
N THR A 80 17.18 -3.66 36.53
CA THR A 80 15.85 -3.04 36.65
C THR A 80 15.17 -2.91 35.28
N MET A 81 15.95 -2.58 34.23
CA MET A 81 15.42 -2.47 32.87
C MET A 81 15.09 -3.83 32.28
N VAL A 82 15.93 -4.84 32.51
CA VAL A 82 15.67 -6.22 32.08
C VAL A 82 14.40 -6.76 32.74
N GLN A 83 14.22 -6.52 34.04
CA GLN A 83 13.00 -6.89 34.74
C GLN A 83 11.76 -6.17 34.18
N ALA A 84 11.88 -4.87 33.87
CA ALA A 84 10.80 -4.12 33.22
C ALA A 84 10.42 -4.70 31.85
N ASP A 85 11.42 -5.09 31.03
CA ASP A 85 11.22 -5.75 29.74
C ASP A 85 10.44 -7.09 29.90
N GLU A 86 10.69 -7.86 30.97
CA GLU A 86 9.92 -9.09 31.29
C GLU A 86 8.46 -8.81 31.65
N TYR A 87 8.20 -7.79 32.46
CA TYR A 87 6.84 -7.37 32.78
C TYR A 87 6.10 -6.87 31.54
N LEU A 88 6.80 -6.14 30.66
CA LEU A 88 6.23 -5.69 29.39
C LEU A 88 5.84 -6.88 28.49
N ARG A 89 6.67 -7.92 28.42
CA ARG A 89 6.37 -9.17 27.69
C ARG A 89 5.09 -9.84 28.16
N ASN A 90 4.82 -9.79 29.47
CA ASN A 90 3.61 -10.36 30.08
C ASN A 90 2.41 -9.39 30.05
N GLU A 91 2.49 -8.32 29.26
CA GLU A 91 1.48 -7.25 29.13
C GLU A 91 1.21 -6.46 30.42
N GLN A 92 2.09 -6.56 31.41
CA GLN A 92 2.00 -5.87 32.70
C GLN A 92 2.62 -4.46 32.58
N ARG A 93 2.04 -3.64 31.71
CA ARG A 93 2.58 -2.33 31.28
C ARG A 93 2.75 -1.32 32.40
N THR A 94 1.82 -1.25 33.33
CA THR A 94 1.92 -0.32 34.48
C THR A 94 3.13 -0.67 35.35
N THR A 95 3.31 -1.96 35.64
CA THR A 95 4.46 -2.47 36.41
C THR A 95 5.78 -2.22 35.66
N ALA A 96 5.81 -2.47 34.36
CA ALA A 96 6.97 -2.18 33.52
C ALA A 96 7.33 -0.68 33.55
N LEU A 97 6.33 0.20 33.43
CA LEU A 97 6.52 1.64 33.48
C LEU A 97 7.11 2.10 34.82
N ASP A 98 6.61 1.57 35.94
CA ASP A 98 7.11 1.91 37.27
C ASP A 98 8.59 1.51 37.43
N LEU A 99 8.98 0.35 36.90
CA LEU A 99 10.37 -0.12 36.89
C LEU A 99 11.26 0.73 35.98
N TYR A 100 10.79 1.12 34.78
CA TYR A 100 11.54 2.05 33.94
C TYR A 100 11.73 3.42 34.62
N LYS A 101 10.69 3.95 35.26
CA LYS A 101 10.77 5.20 36.05
C LYS A 101 11.72 5.08 37.24
N LYS A 102 11.85 3.90 37.83
CA LYS A 102 12.86 3.60 38.86
C LYS A 102 14.26 3.59 38.27
N ALA A 103 14.45 2.99 37.09
CA ALA A 103 15.74 2.95 36.39
C ALA A 103 16.26 4.35 36.01
N LEU A 104 15.38 5.31 35.72
CA LEU A 104 15.75 6.72 35.43
C LEU A 104 16.52 7.40 36.57
N LYS A 105 16.41 6.89 37.81
CA LYS A 105 17.10 7.43 38.99
C LYS A 105 18.50 6.85 39.21
N THR A 106 18.94 5.94 38.33
CA THR A 106 20.24 5.26 38.43
C THR A 106 21.25 5.85 37.45
N LYS A 107 22.55 5.64 37.70
CA LYS A 107 23.60 6.06 36.77
C LYS A 107 23.67 5.04 35.62
N LEU A 108 23.28 5.48 34.42
CA LEU A 108 23.23 4.65 33.21
C LEU A 108 24.32 5.05 32.22
N SER A 109 24.76 4.13 31.38
CA SER A 109 25.55 4.46 30.20
C SER A 109 24.73 5.30 29.20
N PRO A 110 25.37 6.05 28.27
CA PRO A 110 24.65 6.79 27.23
C PRO A 110 23.69 5.91 26.41
N GLN A 111 24.13 4.68 26.07
CA GLN A 111 23.34 3.70 25.34
C GLN A 111 22.11 3.24 26.14
N GLU A 112 22.28 2.95 27.43
CA GLU A 112 21.17 2.55 28.30
C GLU A 112 20.21 3.71 28.58
N SER A 113 20.71 4.94 28.70
CA SER A 113 19.88 6.13 28.87
C SER A 113 18.99 6.36 27.64
N GLU A 114 19.54 6.20 26.43
CA GLU A 114 18.79 6.24 25.18
C GLU A 114 17.74 5.13 25.10
N ALA A 115 18.16 3.90 25.36
CA ALA A 115 17.29 2.72 25.37
C ALA A 115 16.14 2.85 26.37
N LEU A 116 16.40 3.43 27.55
CA LEU A 116 15.41 3.67 28.59
C LEU A 116 14.41 4.76 28.21
N ALA A 117 14.87 5.86 27.62
CA ALA A 117 14.01 6.97 27.20
C ALA A 117 12.96 6.49 26.18
N ILE A 118 13.40 5.72 25.18
CA ILE A 118 12.50 5.20 24.15
C ILE A 118 11.52 4.18 24.73
N ARG A 119 11.98 3.24 25.56
CA ARG A 119 11.11 2.26 26.23
C ARG A 119 10.05 2.94 27.08
N THR A 120 10.45 3.92 27.89
CA THR A 120 9.55 4.64 28.79
C THR A 120 8.49 5.39 28.00
N ALA A 121 8.88 6.18 27.00
CA ALA A 121 7.95 6.93 26.15
C ALA A 121 7.02 5.99 25.36
N GLY A 122 7.55 4.87 24.86
CA GLY A 122 6.76 3.84 24.18
C GLY A 122 5.67 3.23 25.08
N VAL A 123 6.02 2.88 26.31
CA VAL A 123 5.04 2.35 27.28
C VAL A 123 4.05 3.43 27.73
N GLU A 124 4.49 4.67 27.92
CA GLU A 124 3.60 5.80 28.24
C GLU A 124 2.55 6.01 27.13
N LEU A 125 2.96 5.93 25.86
CA LEU A 125 2.01 5.94 24.74
C LEU A 125 1.05 4.75 24.79
N SER A 126 1.54 3.52 25.03
CA SER A 126 0.68 2.34 25.13
C SER A 126 -0.38 2.45 26.25
N LEU A 127 -0.11 3.26 27.28
CA LEU A 127 -0.97 3.54 28.42
C LEU A 127 -1.80 4.83 28.26
N ASP A 128 -1.84 5.40 27.06
CA ASP A 128 -2.56 6.65 26.76
C ASP A 128 -2.09 7.86 27.58
N LYS A 129 -0.76 7.98 27.75
CA LYS A 129 -0.11 9.11 28.42
C LYS A 129 0.80 9.89 27.46
N PRO A 130 0.26 10.50 26.38
CA PRO A 130 1.08 11.17 25.37
C PRO A 130 1.85 12.39 25.91
N SER A 131 1.27 13.13 26.87
CA SER A 131 1.97 14.26 27.50
C SER A 131 3.15 13.81 28.36
N ASP A 132 3.06 12.65 29.00
CA ASP A 132 4.19 12.07 29.75
C ASP A 132 5.28 11.59 28.80
N ALA A 133 4.90 10.94 27.70
CA ALA A 133 5.83 10.54 26.65
C ALA A 133 6.61 11.75 26.07
N LEU A 134 5.93 12.86 25.77
CA LEU A 134 6.59 14.10 25.33
C LEU A 134 7.59 14.62 26.37
N LYS A 135 7.25 14.60 27.66
CA LYS A 135 8.17 15.00 28.73
C LYS A 135 9.37 14.07 28.82
N THR A 136 9.15 12.77 28.76
CA THR A 136 10.22 11.74 28.78
C THR A 136 11.22 11.98 27.65
N LEU A 137 10.72 12.16 26.42
CA LEU A 137 11.57 12.41 25.25
C LEU A 137 12.33 13.73 25.39
N SER A 138 11.62 14.81 25.74
CA SER A 138 12.22 16.15 25.87
C SER A 138 13.30 16.19 26.95
N ASN A 139 13.07 15.51 28.08
CA ASN A 139 14.04 15.43 29.17
C ASN A 139 15.31 14.69 28.75
N TYR A 140 15.20 13.62 27.97
CA TYR A 140 16.36 12.89 27.45
C TYR A 140 17.26 13.78 26.57
N PHE A 141 16.69 14.52 25.62
CA PHE A 141 17.45 15.44 24.78
C PHE A 141 18.11 16.54 25.62
N LYS A 142 17.36 17.12 26.57
CA LYS A 142 17.92 18.13 27.48
C LYS A 142 19.09 17.59 28.31
N SER A 143 18.99 16.38 28.85
CA SER A 143 20.04 15.81 29.71
C SER A 143 21.24 15.28 28.93
N SER A 144 21.04 14.85 27.68
CA SER A 144 22.12 14.34 26.82
C SER A 144 22.88 15.45 26.10
N GLY A 145 22.37 16.69 26.11
CA GLY A 145 22.95 17.80 25.36
C GLY A 145 22.75 17.68 23.84
N LYS A 146 21.92 16.72 23.39
CA LYS A 146 21.57 16.51 21.98
C LYS A 146 20.58 17.59 21.53
N ILE A 147 20.75 18.07 20.30
CA ILE A 147 19.86 19.04 19.65
C ILE A 147 18.85 18.34 18.73
N VAL A 148 17.92 19.10 18.15
CA VAL A 148 16.86 18.52 17.32
C VAL A 148 17.42 17.84 16.06
N GLU A 149 18.57 18.30 15.57
CA GLU A 149 19.30 17.74 14.45
C GLU A 149 19.83 16.33 14.75
N ASP A 150 20.10 16.03 16.02
CA ASP A 150 20.56 14.71 16.49
C ASP A 150 19.40 13.71 16.67
N VAL A 151 18.15 14.13 16.43
CA VAL A 151 16.97 13.27 16.54
C VAL A 151 16.95 12.28 15.38
N ASP A 152 17.27 11.03 15.69
CA ASP A 152 17.11 9.92 14.75
C ASP A 152 15.64 9.51 14.55
N SER A 153 15.43 8.59 13.60
CA SER A 153 14.10 8.18 13.16
C SER A 153 13.25 7.53 14.25
N ARG A 154 13.84 6.92 15.28
CA ARG A 154 13.13 6.26 16.39
C ARG A 154 12.49 7.31 17.30
N PHE A 155 13.28 8.29 17.72
CA PHE A 155 12.77 9.43 18.50
C PHE A 155 11.80 10.27 17.68
N SER A 156 12.12 10.52 16.41
CA SER A 156 11.24 11.25 15.48
C SER A 156 9.86 10.57 15.38
N LEU A 157 9.81 9.25 15.26
CA LEU A 157 8.56 8.51 15.23
C LEU A 157 7.78 8.64 16.55
N LEU A 158 8.46 8.52 17.69
CA LEU A 158 7.81 8.68 19.00
C LEU A 158 7.27 10.07 19.24
N PHE A 159 8.00 11.12 18.84
CA PHE A 159 7.48 12.49 18.86
C PHE A 159 6.23 12.60 17.99
N ALA A 160 6.24 12.03 16.78
CA ALA A 160 5.08 12.06 15.88
C ALA A 160 3.82 11.51 16.54
N TYR A 161 3.89 10.29 17.10
CA TYR A 161 2.76 9.69 17.80
C TYR A 161 2.37 10.44 19.07
N SER A 162 3.34 10.97 19.82
CA SER A 162 3.06 11.68 21.06
C SER A 162 2.35 13.00 20.80
N TYR A 163 2.81 13.81 19.85
CA TYR A 163 2.13 15.04 19.46
C TYR A 163 0.74 14.78 18.91
N GLY A 164 0.60 13.79 18.02
CA GLY A 164 -0.70 13.43 17.43
C GLY A 164 -1.71 13.09 18.52
N ARG A 165 -1.35 12.17 19.42
CA ARG A 165 -2.21 11.77 20.55
C ARG A 165 -2.43 12.86 21.60
N ASN A 166 -1.52 13.83 21.69
CA ASN A 166 -1.69 15.02 22.52
C ASN A 166 -2.57 16.10 21.84
N GLY A 167 -3.08 15.85 20.63
CA GLY A 167 -3.93 16.76 19.88
C GLY A 167 -3.19 17.78 19.02
N ASP A 168 -1.86 17.74 18.99
CA ASP A 168 -1.04 18.62 18.16
C ASP A 168 -0.77 17.96 16.80
N VAL A 169 -1.78 18.07 15.93
CA VAL A 169 -1.79 17.45 14.60
C VAL A 169 -0.62 17.97 13.76
N GLU A 170 -0.39 19.29 13.76
CA GLU A 170 0.62 19.93 12.93
C GLU A 170 2.05 19.48 13.30
N GLN A 171 2.37 19.41 14.60
CA GLN A 171 3.64 18.84 15.04
C GLN A 171 3.73 17.35 14.69
N SER A 172 2.64 16.60 14.85
CA SER A 172 2.60 15.18 14.48
C SER A 172 2.94 14.95 13.01
N LEU A 173 2.34 15.74 12.09
CA LEU A 173 2.62 15.70 10.66
C LEU A 173 4.10 15.97 10.36
N ALA A 174 4.68 16.99 11.01
CA ALA A 174 6.09 17.35 10.84
C ALA A 174 7.03 16.21 11.24
N TRP A 175 6.76 15.58 12.38
CA TRP A 175 7.56 14.48 12.88
C TRP A 175 7.38 13.18 12.07
N PHE A 176 6.18 12.87 11.58
CA PHE A 176 5.98 11.75 10.65
C PHE A 176 6.74 11.98 9.34
N SER A 177 6.68 13.19 8.79
CA SER A 177 7.44 13.54 7.59
C SER A 177 8.95 13.43 7.81
N ARG A 178 9.46 13.99 8.90
CA ARG A 178 10.88 13.88 9.26
C ARG A 178 11.31 12.42 9.38
N THR A 179 10.49 11.59 10.02
CA THR A 179 10.76 10.15 10.15
C THR A 179 10.88 9.48 8.78
N ASN A 180 9.94 9.78 7.88
CA ASN A 180 9.96 9.23 6.53
C ASN A 180 11.21 9.67 5.74
N ARG A 181 11.65 10.92 5.90
CA ARG A 181 12.88 11.44 5.28
C ARG A 181 14.15 10.77 5.83
N LEU A 182 14.25 10.60 7.16
CA LEU A 182 15.41 9.97 7.80
C LEU A 182 15.59 8.52 7.35
N GLU A 183 14.49 7.81 7.13
CA GLU A 183 14.48 6.43 6.65
C GLU A 183 14.52 6.32 5.11
N ALA A 184 14.53 7.45 4.39
CA ALA A 184 14.40 7.51 2.94
C ALA A 184 13.22 6.65 2.40
N GLY A 185 12.10 6.62 3.13
CA GLY A 185 10.90 5.87 2.80
C GLY A 185 11.03 4.34 2.86
N ARG A 186 12.04 3.80 3.56
CA ARG A 186 12.31 2.35 3.61
C ARG A 186 12.28 1.78 5.02
N GLY A 187 12.03 0.48 5.12
CA GLY A 187 12.16 -0.26 6.38
C GLY A 187 10.99 -0.05 7.35
N GLY A 188 11.00 -0.83 8.43
CA GLY A 188 9.87 -0.91 9.36
C GLY A 188 9.50 0.41 10.05
N ILE A 189 10.46 1.33 10.23
CA ILE A 189 10.20 2.65 10.83
C ILE A 189 9.46 3.57 9.84
N ALA A 190 9.83 3.57 8.56
CA ALA A 190 9.10 4.33 7.53
C ALA A 190 7.67 3.79 7.35
N GLU A 191 7.49 2.48 7.36
CA GLU A 191 6.15 1.87 7.32
C GLU A 191 5.32 2.24 8.55
N ALA A 192 5.92 2.20 9.74
CA ALA A 192 5.26 2.61 10.98
C ALA A 192 4.90 4.10 10.99
N SER A 193 5.71 4.94 10.33
CA SER A 193 5.41 6.36 10.09
C SER A 193 4.21 6.52 9.16
N SER A 194 4.20 5.84 8.01
CA SER A 194 3.08 5.87 7.07
C SER A 194 1.77 5.39 7.69
N ARG A 195 1.80 4.25 8.41
CA ARG A 195 0.63 3.74 9.14
C ARG A 195 0.14 4.71 10.21
N GLY A 196 1.06 5.28 10.99
CA GLY A 196 0.73 6.24 12.05
C GLY A 196 0.06 7.49 11.52
N LEU A 197 0.61 8.06 10.44
CA LEU A 197 0.04 9.21 9.79
C LEU A 197 -1.34 8.91 9.18
N LYS A 198 -1.51 7.76 8.51
CA LYS A 198 -2.83 7.31 8.04
C LYS A 198 -3.85 7.24 9.17
N MET A 199 -3.47 6.66 10.32
CA MET A 199 -4.35 6.58 11.50
C MET A 199 -4.71 7.97 12.04
N LEU A 200 -3.74 8.88 12.16
CA LEU A 200 -3.96 10.26 12.56
C LEU A 200 -4.99 10.93 11.64
N LEU A 201 -4.77 10.89 10.33
CA LEU A 201 -5.65 11.54 9.35
C LEU A 201 -7.07 10.93 9.35
N LYS A 202 -7.20 9.61 9.47
CA LYS A 202 -8.50 8.93 9.61
C LYS A 202 -9.25 9.34 10.88
N SER A 203 -8.53 9.69 11.94
CA SER A 203 -9.14 10.07 13.22
C SER A 203 -9.63 11.51 13.30
N LEU A 204 -9.22 12.39 12.39
CA LEU A 204 -9.65 13.78 12.38
C LEU A 204 -11.15 13.89 12.04
N SER A 205 -11.85 14.87 12.61
CA SER A 205 -13.18 15.23 12.11
C SER A 205 -13.09 15.80 10.69
N ASP A 206 -14.18 15.84 9.92
CA ASP A 206 -14.16 16.47 8.58
C ASP A 206 -13.75 17.95 8.67
N GLN A 207 -14.20 18.63 9.72
CA GLN A 207 -13.86 20.02 9.97
C GLN A 207 -12.37 20.20 10.26
N ASP A 208 -11.78 19.33 11.09
CA ASP A 208 -10.36 19.43 11.45
C ASP A 208 -9.45 19.00 10.28
N PHE A 209 -9.88 17.99 9.51
CA PHE A 209 -9.18 17.55 8.31
C PHE A 209 -9.15 18.63 7.23
N GLN A 210 -10.23 19.40 7.05
CA GLN A 210 -10.26 20.54 6.13
C GLN A 210 -9.41 21.73 6.60
N LYS A 211 -9.14 21.84 7.91
CA LYS A 211 -8.35 22.92 8.51
C LYS A 211 -6.84 22.66 8.51
N LEU A 212 -6.38 21.48 8.07
CA LEU A 212 -4.95 21.18 7.94
C LEU A 212 -4.23 22.27 7.15
N ASP A 213 -3.02 22.63 7.57
CA ASP A 213 -2.27 23.71 6.92
C ASP A 213 -2.02 23.39 5.43
N PRO A 214 -2.42 24.27 4.49
CA PRO A 214 -2.11 24.10 3.07
C PRO A 214 -0.62 23.98 2.76
N ALA A 215 0.28 24.43 3.64
CA ALA A 215 1.73 24.25 3.52
C ALA A 215 2.13 22.78 3.35
N TRP A 216 1.36 21.84 3.92
CA TRP A 216 1.60 20.41 3.75
C TRP A 216 1.49 19.91 2.32
N ASN A 217 0.87 20.68 1.42
CA ASN A 217 0.81 20.35 -0.01
C ASN A 217 2.21 20.29 -0.67
N THR A 218 3.21 20.92 -0.06
CA THR A 218 4.59 20.91 -0.56
C THR A 218 5.41 19.72 -0.07
N ASP A 219 4.97 19.07 1.01
CA ASP A 219 5.60 17.86 1.54
C ASP A 219 5.02 16.65 0.82
N SER A 220 5.78 16.04 -0.10
CA SER A 220 5.32 14.93 -0.93
C SER A 220 4.81 13.71 -0.15
N PHE A 221 5.29 13.47 1.07
CA PHE A 221 4.84 12.34 1.90
C PHE A 221 3.53 12.66 2.62
N VAL A 222 3.44 13.86 3.22
CA VAL A 222 2.24 14.27 3.97
C VAL A 222 1.09 14.62 3.03
N SER A 223 1.34 15.42 2.00
CA SER A 223 0.33 15.81 0.99
C SER A 223 -0.34 14.61 0.34
N ASN A 224 0.44 13.59 0.04
CA ASN A 224 0.02 12.29 -0.47
C ASN A 224 -0.98 11.62 0.47
N LEU A 225 -0.63 11.43 1.74
CA LEU A 225 -1.51 10.76 2.71
C LEU A 225 -2.76 11.60 3.03
N ILE A 226 -2.67 12.93 3.04
CA ILE A 226 -3.83 13.83 3.07
C ILE A 226 -4.71 13.61 1.83
N GLY A 227 -4.12 13.53 0.64
CA GLY A 227 -4.85 13.24 -0.59
C GLY A 227 -5.60 11.90 -0.54
N GLN A 228 -4.98 10.84 0.00
CA GLN A 228 -5.63 9.54 0.22
C GLN A 228 -6.86 9.68 1.10
N GLU A 229 -6.69 10.33 2.24
CA GLU A 229 -7.77 10.48 3.21
C GLU A 229 -8.90 11.37 2.67
N ARG A 230 -8.56 12.40 1.89
CA ARG A 230 -9.55 13.23 1.19
C ARG A 230 -10.36 12.41 0.20
N ARG A 231 -9.70 11.56 -0.60
CA ARG A 231 -10.40 10.66 -1.52
C ARG A 231 -11.25 9.64 -0.77
N ARG A 232 -10.73 9.01 0.28
CA ARG A 232 -11.49 8.08 1.15
C ARG A 232 -12.76 8.74 1.69
N ARG A 233 -12.64 9.95 2.25
CA ARG A 233 -13.77 10.73 2.75
C ARG A 233 -14.74 11.11 1.63
N SER A 234 -14.24 11.49 0.46
CA SER A 234 -15.09 11.76 -0.70
C SER A 234 -15.86 10.51 -1.13
N HIS A 235 -15.24 9.33 -1.19
CA HIS A 235 -15.91 8.07 -1.50
C HIS A 235 -16.95 7.67 -0.46
N LEU A 236 -16.75 8.01 0.82
CA LEU A 236 -17.72 7.75 1.89
C LEU A 236 -18.86 8.77 1.93
N ALA A 237 -18.59 10.03 1.58
CA ALA A 237 -19.59 11.08 1.46
C ALA A 237 -20.43 10.95 0.18
N TYR A 238 -19.98 10.13 -0.76
CA TYR A 238 -20.55 10.00 -2.09
C TYR A 238 -21.46 8.78 -2.21
N ASN A 239 -22.76 9.01 -2.01
CA ASN A 239 -23.80 8.32 -2.76
C ASN A 239 -23.74 8.87 -4.21
N PRO A 240 -23.90 8.03 -5.26
CA PRO A 240 -23.20 8.19 -6.52
C PRO A 240 -23.77 9.33 -7.36
N GLN A 241 -22.94 10.31 -7.69
CA GLN A 241 -22.94 10.85 -9.04
C GLN A 241 -21.97 9.98 -9.88
N PRO A 242 -22.01 9.95 -11.20
CA PRO A 242 -21.03 9.19 -11.97
C PRO A 242 -19.66 9.86 -11.81
N ALA A 243 -18.66 9.08 -11.36
CA ALA A 243 -17.26 9.49 -11.46
C ALA A 243 -17.00 9.99 -12.89
N LYS A 244 -16.17 11.02 -13.06
CA LYS A 244 -15.69 11.41 -14.40
C LYS A 244 -14.86 10.23 -14.92
N LYS A 245 -15.56 9.34 -15.63
CA LYS A 245 -15.10 8.06 -16.13
C LYS A 245 -13.97 8.33 -17.10
N ILE A 246 -12.77 7.82 -16.80
CA ILE A 246 -11.83 7.55 -17.87
C ILE A 246 -12.40 6.30 -18.53
N GLU A 247 -13.13 6.50 -19.63
CA GLU A 247 -13.60 5.41 -20.46
C GLU A 247 -12.35 4.63 -20.87
N PRO A 248 -12.25 3.34 -20.54
CA PRO A 248 -11.21 2.51 -21.11
C PRO A 248 -11.35 2.59 -22.63
N PHE A 249 -10.26 2.86 -23.37
CA PHE A 249 -10.30 3.06 -24.83
C PHE A 249 -10.94 1.88 -25.61
N TRP A 250 -11.18 0.75 -24.94
CA TRP A 250 -11.76 -0.48 -25.48
C TRP A 250 -13.24 -0.70 -25.12
N GLU A 251 -13.91 0.22 -24.43
CA GLU A 251 -15.37 0.15 -24.28
C GLU A 251 -16.09 0.40 -25.62
N GLU A 252 -15.46 1.12 -26.56
CA GLU A 252 -15.85 1.11 -27.97
C GLU A 252 -15.34 -0.16 -28.66
N GLY A 253 -16.14 -1.21 -28.57
CA GLY A 253 -16.26 -2.30 -29.55
C GLY A 253 -14.95 -2.90 -30.06
N ILE A 254 -14.62 -4.09 -29.58
CA ILE A 254 -13.75 -5.04 -30.30
C ILE A 254 -14.47 -5.47 -31.59
N GLY A 255 -14.47 -4.58 -32.58
CA GLY A 255 -14.71 -4.89 -33.98
C GLY A 255 -13.38 -5.38 -34.54
N PHE A 256 -13.24 -6.70 -34.68
CA PHE A 256 -12.37 -7.22 -35.72
C PHE A 256 -12.95 -6.70 -37.05
N GLU A 257 -12.34 -5.62 -37.54
CA GLU A 257 -12.67 -4.86 -38.75
C GLU A 257 -13.99 -4.06 -38.75
N SER A 258 -13.90 -2.74 -38.63
CA SER A 258 -14.08 -1.79 -39.75
C SER A 258 -14.26 -0.35 -39.26
N HIS A 259 -13.45 0.53 -39.85
CA HIS A 259 -13.50 1.99 -39.95
C HIS A 259 -14.51 2.78 -39.08
N ALA A 260 -14.00 3.48 -38.07
CA ALA A 260 -14.45 4.84 -37.72
C ALA A 260 -13.27 5.64 -37.12
N SER A 261 -13.19 6.91 -37.50
CA SER A 261 -12.00 7.75 -37.49
C SER A 261 -11.54 8.14 -36.07
N ILE A 262 -10.45 7.54 -35.60
CA ILE A 262 -9.71 7.98 -34.40
C ILE A 262 -9.06 9.35 -34.72
N PRO A 263 -9.12 10.35 -33.81
CA PRO A 263 -8.37 11.59 -33.97
C PRO A 263 -6.90 11.29 -34.20
N GLN A 264 -6.39 11.71 -35.35
CA GLN A 264 -5.01 11.55 -35.75
C GLN A 264 -4.10 12.22 -34.72
N VAL A 265 -3.36 11.42 -33.95
CA VAL A 265 -2.18 11.88 -33.24
C VAL A 265 -1.19 12.38 -34.29
N ARG A 266 -1.05 13.70 -34.45
CA ARG A 266 0.11 14.34 -35.09
C ARG A 266 1.04 14.77 -33.94
N SER A 267 2.34 14.45 -33.89
CA SER A 267 3.25 13.86 -34.89
C SER A 267 4.48 13.21 -34.22
N GLY A 268 4.85 12.01 -34.67
CA GLY A 268 6.22 11.76 -35.13
C GLY A 268 7.19 10.93 -34.28
N GLN A 269 6.94 10.65 -33.00
CA GLN A 269 7.86 9.85 -32.18
C GLN A 269 7.17 8.61 -31.62
N LEU A 270 7.59 7.43 -32.09
CA LEU A 270 7.22 6.14 -31.52
C LEU A 270 7.62 6.10 -30.04
N THR A 271 6.66 5.89 -29.14
CA THR A 271 6.95 5.67 -27.72
C THR A 271 7.30 4.21 -27.50
N ASN A 272 8.58 3.93 -27.22
CA ASN A 272 9.03 2.59 -26.90
C ASN A 272 8.73 2.28 -25.43
N ILE A 273 8.08 1.14 -25.20
CA ILE A 273 7.76 0.59 -23.87
C ILE A 273 8.59 -0.67 -23.66
N GLY A 274 9.41 -0.65 -22.61
CA GLY A 274 10.27 -1.77 -22.25
C GLY A 274 9.51 -2.82 -21.45
N VAL A 275 9.57 -4.09 -21.84
CA VAL A 275 8.94 -5.19 -21.11
C VAL A 275 10.02 -6.10 -20.51
N LEU A 276 10.15 -6.08 -19.19
CA LEU A 276 11.17 -6.82 -18.44
C LEU A 276 10.53 -8.05 -17.79
N LEU A 277 10.70 -9.23 -18.39
CA LEU A 277 10.08 -10.48 -17.88
C LEU A 277 11.06 -11.65 -17.92
N PRO A 278 10.94 -12.63 -17.01
CA PRO A 278 11.71 -13.87 -17.10
C PRO A 278 11.12 -14.74 -18.23
N LEU A 279 11.69 -14.68 -19.42
CA LEU A 279 11.20 -15.39 -20.61
C LEU A 279 11.91 -16.74 -20.81
N SER A 280 13.05 -16.95 -20.15
CA SER A 280 13.73 -18.24 -20.03
C SER A 280 14.03 -18.63 -18.57
N GLY A 281 14.56 -19.83 -18.36
CA GLY A 281 14.89 -20.36 -17.03
C GLY A 281 13.69 -20.79 -16.19
N LYS A 282 13.91 -20.87 -14.87
CA LYS A 282 12.98 -21.43 -13.87
C LYS A 282 11.60 -20.74 -13.87
N TYR A 283 11.56 -19.44 -14.14
CA TYR A 283 10.35 -18.62 -14.07
C TYR A 283 9.72 -18.33 -15.45
N SER A 284 10.20 -18.99 -16.51
CA SER A 284 9.79 -18.75 -17.90
C SER A 284 8.29 -18.90 -18.14
N ALA A 285 7.63 -19.86 -17.49
CA ALA A 285 6.18 -20.05 -17.61
C ALA A 285 5.41 -18.81 -17.12
N LEU A 286 5.82 -18.25 -15.97
CA LEU A 286 5.19 -17.06 -15.38
C LEU A 286 5.40 -15.83 -16.27
N GLY A 287 6.63 -15.62 -16.75
CA GLY A 287 6.94 -14.49 -17.62
C GLY A 287 6.26 -14.58 -18.99
N LYS A 288 6.18 -15.78 -19.60
CA LYS A 288 5.47 -15.98 -20.87
C LYS A 288 3.96 -15.74 -20.73
N ASN A 289 3.32 -16.21 -19.66
CA ASN A 289 1.89 -15.94 -19.42
C ASN A 289 1.63 -14.43 -19.24
N THR A 290 2.49 -13.74 -18.49
CA THR A 290 2.40 -12.28 -18.33
C THR A 290 2.57 -11.56 -19.67
N LEU A 291 3.58 -11.95 -20.47
CA LEU A 291 3.83 -11.39 -21.80
C LEU A 291 2.66 -11.64 -22.77
N ASN A 292 2.01 -12.79 -22.68
CA ASN A 292 0.84 -13.10 -23.50
C ASN A 292 -0.30 -12.12 -23.22
N GLY A 293 -0.56 -11.78 -21.95
CA GLY A 293 -1.51 -10.74 -21.57
C GLY A 293 -1.20 -9.38 -22.17
N ILE A 294 0.07 -8.95 -22.06
CA ILE A 294 0.56 -7.69 -22.65
C ILE A 294 0.34 -7.67 -24.17
N LYS A 295 0.58 -8.79 -24.86
CA LYS A 295 0.38 -8.89 -26.32
C LYS A 295 -1.10 -8.85 -26.73
N ILE A 296 -2.02 -9.36 -25.90
CA ILE A 296 -3.45 -9.18 -26.14
C ILE A 296 -3.82 -7.70 -26.03
N ALA A 297 -3.28 -6.98 -25.05
CA ALA A 297 -3.49 -5.53 -24.93
C ALA A 297 -2.90 -4.75 -26.11
N GLU A 298 -1.69 -5.09 -26.55
CA GLU A 298 -1.05 -4.51 -27.75
C GLU A 298 -1.91 -4.70 -28.99
N LYS A 299 -2.39 -5.94 -29.21
CA LYS A 299 -3.27 -6.26 -30.34
C LYS A 299 -4.58 -5.48 -30.26
N ALA A 300 -5.16 -5.34 -29.06
CA ALA A 300 -6.38 -4.57 -28.84
C ALA A 300 -6.18 -3.06 -29.11
N ARG A 301 -4.99 -2.52 -28.85
CA ARG A 301 -4.64 -1.12 -29.17
C ARG A 301 -4.49 -0.85 -30.68
N GLY A 302 -4.07 -1.86 -31.45
CA GLY A 302 -3.97 -1.79 -32.91
C GLY A 302 -2.59 -1.35 -33.45
N ALA A 303 -2.34 -1.67 -34.73
CA ALA A 303 -1.01 -1.59 -35.36
C ALA A 303 -0.46 -0.17 -35.59
N ASN A 304 -1.32 0.86 -35.61
CA ASN A 304 -0.93 2.25 -35.88
C ASN A 304 -0.95 3.12 -34.62
N SER A 305 -0.77 2.52 -33.44
CA SER A 305 -1.01 3.18 -32.16
C SER A 305 0.11 4.08 -31.63
N GLY A 306 1.20 4.25 -32.40
CA GLY A 306 2.34 5.07 -32.03
C GLY A 306 3.18 4.53 -30.86
N VAL A 307 2.93 3.29 -30.42
CA VAL A 307 3.62 2.64 -29.30
C VAL A 307 4.24 1.32 -29.76
N SER A 308 5.45 1.01 -29.29
CA SER A 308 6.17 -0.23 -29.61
C SER A 308 6.65 -0.91 -28.33
N LEU A 309 6.31 -2.19 -28.15
CA LEU A 309 6.72 -2.98 -27.01
C LEU A 309 8.01 -3.76 -27.30
N ILE A 310 9.04 -3.54 -26.48
CA ILE A 310 10.34 -4.20 -26.62
C ILE A 310 10.60 -5.07 -25.40
N ALA A 311 10.46 -6.39 -25.58
CA ALA A 311 10.66 -7.35 -24.50
C ALA A 311 12.14 -7.75 -24.32
N LYS A 312 12.61 -7.76 -23.07
CA LYS A 312 13.92 -8.28 -22.66
C LYS A 312 13.74 -9.42 -21.66
N ASP A 313 14.46 -10.51 -21.91
CA ASP A 313 14.49 -11.66 -21.02
C ASP A 313 15.38 -11.38 -19.81
N THR A 314 14.78 -11.27 -18.64
CA THR A 314 15.49 -11.06 -17.37
C THR A 314 16.04 -12.35 -16.77
N LYS A 315 15.60 -13.53 -17.25
CA LYS A 315 15.90 -14.85 -16.67
C LYS A 315 15.53 -15.02 -15.19
N GLY A 316 14.86 -14.03 -14.61
CA GLY A 316 14.61 -13.92 -13.17
C GLY A 316 15.80 -13.45 -12.34
N ASP A 317 16.84 -12.94 -12.99
CA ASP A 317 18.09 -12.46 -12.38
C ASP A 317 18.12 -10.93 -12.28
N ALA A 318 18.64 -10.41 -11.17
CA ALA A 318 18.58 -8.98 -10.86
C ALA A 318 19.53 -8.15 -11.74
N VAL A 319 20.75 -8.65 -11.93
CA VAL A 319 21.78 -7.98 -12.74
C VAL A 319 21.38 -7.95 -14.20
N THR A 320 20.92 -9.10 -14.73
CA THR A 320 20.42 -9.22 -16.10
C THR A 320 19.26 -8.27 -16.35
N ALA A 321 18.32 -8.15 -15.40
CA ALA A 321 17.20 -7.22 -15.51
C ALA A 321 17.66 -5.75 -15.58
N ALA A 322 18.56 -5.33 -14.70
CA ALA A 322 19.07 -3.95 -14.70
C ALA A 322 19.89 -3.61 -15.96
N VAL A 323 20.73 -4.53 -16.44
CA VAL A 323 21.46 -4.36 -17.71
C VAL A 323 20.47 -4.21 -18.87
N GLY A 324 19.47 -5.09 -18.96
CA GLY A 324 18.43 -5.01 -19.99
C GLY A 324 17.63 -3.71 -19.93
N ALA A 325 17.30 -3.23 -18.73
CA ALA A 325 16.59 -1.96 -18.53
C ALA A 325 17.41 -0.75 -19.00
N ARG A 326 18.71 -0.71 -18.65
CA ARG A 326 19.63 0.36 -19.09
C ARG A 326 19.82 0.35 -20.60
N GLU A 327 19.96 -0.83 -21.21
CA GLU A 327 20.08 -0.98 -22.66
C GLU A 327 18.82 -0.44 -23.36
N LEU A 328 17.63 -0.81 -22.89
CA LEU A 328 16.38 -0.31 -23.43
C LEU A 328 16.25 1.22 -23.30
N LEU A 329 16.69 1.79 -22.17
CA LEU A 329 16.67 3.23 -21.95
C LEU A 329 17.62 3.97 -22.91
N THR A 330 18.86 3.50 -23.07
CA THR A 330 19.91 4.24 -23.80
C THR A 330 19.95 3.94 -25.28
N VAL A 331 19.75 2.68 -25.69
CA VAL A 331 19.87 2.24 -27.08
C VAL A 331 18.52 2.30 -27.80
N ASN A 332 17.46 1.86 -27.13
CA ASN A 332 16.13 1.83 -27.72
C ASN A 332 15.29 3.07 -27.39
N SER A 333 15.84 4.07 -26.69
CA SER A 333 15.11 5.28 -26.30
C SER A 333 13.76 4.98 -25.63
N THR A 334 13.72 3.93 -24.81
CA THR A 334 12.52 3.50 -24.09
C THR A 334 12.20 4.51 -23.00
N ALA A 335 10.95 5.00 -22.97
CA ALA A 335 10.53 6.05 -22.04
C ALA A 335 9.87 5.50 -20.76
N VAL A 336 9.32 4.29 -20.81
CA VAL A 336 8.53 3.70 -19.72
C VAL A 336 8.70 2.17 -19.69
N PHE A 337 8.48 1.54 -18.54
CA PHE A 337 8.75 0.11 -18.33
C PHE A 337 7.58 -0.64 -17.71
N LEU A 338 7.37 -1.88 -18.19
CA LEU A 338 6.51 -2.89 -17.60
C LEU A 338 7.37 -4.04 -17.08
N GLY A 339 7.11 -4.45 -15.84
CA GLY A 339 7.95 -5.36 -15.08
C GLY A 339 9.10 -4.64 -14.36
N PRO A 340 9.96 -5.37 -13.63
CA PRO A 340 10.05 -6.82 -13.57
C PRO A 340 8.93 -7.57 -12.84
N LEU A 341 8.91 -8.90 -12.99
CA LEU A 341 7.96 -9.81 -12.33
C LEU A 341 8.33 -10.20 -10.90
N LEU A 342 9.63 -10.33 -10.62
CA LEU A 342 10.14 -10.81 -9.33
C LEU A 342 10.66 -9.63 -8.49
N ALA A 343 10.63 -9.80 -7.17
CA ALA A 343 10.94 -8.73 -6.21
C ALA A 343 12.39 -8.22 -6.32
N GLU A 344 13.37 -9.13 -6.33
CA GLU A 344 14.78 -8.76 -6.38
C GLU A 344 15.16 -8.09 -7.72
N PRO A 345 14.80 -8.62 -8.91
CA PRO A 345 14.92 -7.89 -10.16
C PRO A 345 14.22 -6.54 -10.17
N SER A 346 13.03 -6.43 -9.56
CA SER A 346 12.30 -5.15 -9.50
C SER A 346 13.05 -4.12 -8.67
N ALA A 347 13.59 -4.51 -7.52
CA ALA A 347 14.41 -3.64 -6.69
C ALA A 347 15.65 -3.15 -7.44
N GLU A 348 16.32 -4.04 -8.17
CA GLU A 348 17.56 -3.70 -8.87
C GLU A 348 17.33 -2.82 -10.10
N VAL A 349 16.28 -3.09 -10.89
CA VAL A 349 15.88 -2.20 -11.98
C VAL A 349 15.47 -0.83 -11.45
N GLY A 350 14.71 -0.79 -10.34
CA GLY A 350 14.35 0.46 -9.66
C GLY A 350 15.56 1.29 -9.25
N ARG A 351 16.57 0.67 -8.64
CA ARG A 351 17.85 1.34 -8.32
C ARG A 351 18.59 1.79 -9.57
N SER A 352 18.66 0.92 -10.58
CA SER A 352 19.42 1.18 -11.80
C SER A 352 18.83 2.31 -12.66
N LEU A 353 17.52 2.55 -12.57
CA LEU A 353 16.81 3.61 -13.30
C LEU A 353 16.48 4.81 -12.40
N ALA A 354 16.92 4.81 -11.15
CA ALA A 354 16.66 5.91 -10.23
C ALA A 354 17.16 7.24 -10.81
N GLY A 355 16.29 8.26 -10.85
CA GLY A 355 16.60 9.57 -11.40
C GLY A 355 16.51 9.69 -12.93
N SER A 356 16.19 8.60 -13.66
CA SER A 356 15.97 8.66 -15.11
C SER A 356 14.65 9.34 -15.51
N GLY A 357 13.70 9.45 -14.57
CA GLY A 357 12.34 9.93 -14.84
C GLY A 357 11.44 8.94 -15.61
N ALA A 358 11.95 7.73 -15.90
CA ALA A 358 11.18 6.70 -16.59
C ALA A 358 10.30 5.92 -15.59
N PRO A 359 8.96 5.98 -15.69
CA PRO A 359 8.08 5.23 -14.81
C PRO A 359 8.14 3.73 -15.09
N ILE A 360 8.03 2.94 -14.02
CA ILE A 360 8.13 1.47 -14.03
C ILE A 360 6.89 0.89 -13.36
N ILE A 361 6.09 0.09 -14.07
CA ILE A 361 5.04 -0.72 -13.45
C ILE A 361 5.59 -2.12 -13.15
N SER A 362 6.00 -2.36 -11.91
CA SER A 362 6.45 -3.69 -11.45
C SER A 362 5.26 -4.62 -11.18
N PHE A 363 5.38 -5.89 -11.58
CA PHE A 363 4.39 -6.92 -11.29
C PHE A 363 4.62 -7.62 -9.93
N SER A 364 5.70 -7.27 -9.22
CA SER A 364 6.13 -7.94 -7.98
C SER A 364 5.12 -7.81 -6.85
N LYS A 365 4.88 -8.91 -6.15
CA LYS A 365 3.98 -8.99 -4.98
C LYS A 365 4.59 -8.40 -3.70
N LYS A 366 5.91 -8.40 -3.56
CA LYS A 366 6.58 -7.95 -2.31
C LYS A 366 6.63 -6.42 -2.23
N SER A 367 6.52 -5.86 -1.03
CA SER A 367 6.66 -4.42 -0.71
C SER A 367 8.10 -3.99 -0.49
N ASP A 368 9.03 -4.94 -0.33
CA ASP A 368 10.36 -4.67 0.22
C ASP A 368 11.32 -3.95 -0.75
N PHE A 369 10.86 -3.64 -1.97
CA PHE A 369 11.62 -2.78 -2.86
C PHE A 369 11.26 -1.33 -2.54
N ALA A 370 12.27 -0.56 -2.15
CA ALA A 370 12.15 0.86 -1.88
C ALA A 370 11.31 1.53 -2.97
N PHE A 371 10.26 2.27 -2.58
CA PHE A 371 9.53 3.16 -3.47
C PHE A 371 10.50 4.23 -3.98
N ALA A 372 11.29 3.88 -4.99
CA ALA A 372 11.99 4.87 -5.78
C ALA A 372 10.92 5.64 -6.55
N ARG A 373 11.07 6.97 -6.59
CA ARG A 373 10.23 7.86 -7.40
C ARG A 373 10.11 7.28 -8.83
N GLY A 374 8.89 7.22 -9.36
CA GLY A 374 8.57 6.60 -10.64
C GLY A 374 8.35 5.08 -10.62
N MET A 375 8.39 4.41 -9.46
CA MET A 375 8.03 2.98 -9.37
C MET A 375 6.59 2.75 -8.91
N PHE A 376 5.82 2.08 -9.76
CA PHE A 376 4.44 1.70 -9.54
C PHE A 376 4.33 0.19 -9.36
N ARG A 377 3.67 -0.26 -8.29
CA ARG A 377 3.51 -1.69 -8.00
C ARG A 377 2.12 -2.17 -8.36
N LEU A 378 2.03 -3.15 -9.26
CA LEU A 378 0.80 -3.85 -9.64
C LEU A 378 0.75 -5.30 -9.12
N GLY A 379 1.63 -5.75 -8.22
CA GLY A 379 1.55 -7.12 -7.66
C GLY A 379 0.46 -7.28 -6.59
N PRO A 380 -0.21 -8.45 -6.49
CA PRO A 380 -1.27 -8.64 -5.48
C PRO A 380 -0.63 -8.91 -4.12
N THR A 381 -0.67 -7.91 -3.24
CA THR A 381 -0.11 -8.02 -1.89
C THR A 381 -1.07 -8.80 -0.99
N THR A 382 -0.55 -9.41 0.08
CA THR A 382 -1.39 -10.04 1.11
C THR A 382 -2.32 -9.01 1.73
N GLU A 383 -1.81 -7.83 2.04
CA GLU A 383 -2.58 -6.67 2.53
C GLU A 383 -3.79 -6.37 1.64
N SER A 384 -3.57 -6.05 0.36
CA SER A 384 -4.66 -5.64 -0.56
C SER A 384 -5.72 -6.72 -0.74
N GLN A 385 -5.32 -7.99 -0.75
CA GLN A 385 -6.25 -9.12 -0.81
C GLN A 385 -7.11 -9.25 0.46
N VAL A 386 -6.48 -9.16 1.63
CA VAL A 386 -7.18 -9.26 2.92
C VAL A 386 -8.10 -8.06 3.14
N TYR A 387 -7.66 -6.85 2.82
CA TYR A 387 -8.49 -5.65 2.88
C TYR A 387 -9.69 -5.73 1.92
N SER A 388 -9.48 -6.18 0.67
CA SER A 388 -10.58 -6.37 -0.28
C SER A 388 -11.63 -7.35 0.25
N LEU A 389 -11.19 -8.45 0.87
CA LEU A 389 -12.06 -9.44 1.49
C LEU A 389 -12.87 -8.84 2.65
N VAL A 390 -12.18 -8.27 3.64
CA VAL A 390 -12.81 -7.74 4.87
C VAL A 390 -13.72 -6.57 4.57
N GLU A 391 -13.30 -5.62 3.73
CA GLU A 391 -14.14 -4.48 3.34
C GLU A 391 -15.41 -4.97 2.64
N THR A 392 -15.30 -5.90 1.69
CA THR A 392 -16.46 -6.40 0.94
C THR A 392 -17.45 -7.11 1.86
N VAL A 393 -17.00 -8.03 2.71
CA VAL A 393 -17.92 -8.74 3.61
C VAL A 393 -18.47 -7.83 4.71
N SER A 394 -17.71 -6.84 5.18
CA SER A 394 -18.19 -5.91 6.20
C SER A 394 -19.20 -4.90 5.67
N ARG A 395 -19.04 -4.50 4.41
CA ARG A 395 -19.85 -3.46 3.76
C ARG A 395 -21.06 -4.04 3.03
N VAL A 396 -20.85 -5.08 2.22
CA VAL A 396 -21.89 -5.68 1.37
C VAL A 396 -22.69 -6.73 2.12
N LEU A 397 -22.04 -7.57 2.93
CA LEU A 397 -22.71 -8.61 3.71
C LEU A 397 -23.06 -8.17 5.14
N GLY A 398 -22.64 -6.97 5.56
CA GLY A 398 -22.94 -6.41 6.87
C GLY A 398 -22.21 -7.07 8.05
N ILE A 399 -21.20 -7.90 7.81
CA ILE A 399 -20.49 -8.65 8.85
C ILE A 399 -19.67 -7.71 9.74
N LYS A 400 -19.80 -7.83 11.06
CA LYS A 400 -19.11 -6.99 12.06
C LYS A 400 -18.37 -7.78 13.12
N SER A 401 -18.64 -9.07 13.32
CA SER A 401 -17.91 -9.91 14.26
C SER A 401 -17.16 -11.06 13.56
N PHE A 402 -15.84 -11.06 13.74
CA PHE A 402 -14.93 -11.98 13.09
C PHE A 402 -14.22 -12.90 14.09
N ALA A 403 -13.81 -14.05 13.59
CA ALA A 403 -12.82 -14.93 14.18
C ALA A 403 -11.68 -15.16 13.19
N LEU A 404 -10.49 -15.39 13.71
CA LEU A 404 -9.28 -15.66 12.94
C LEU A 404 -8.66 -16.98 13.42
N LEU A 405 -8.49 -17.92 12.49
CA LEU A 405 -7.83 -19.19 12.73
C LEU A 405 -6.77 -19.41 11.64
N TYR A 406 -5.50 -19.23 11.97
CA TYR A 406 -4.42 -19.16 10.98
C TYR A 406 -3.30 -20.16 11.24
N PRO A 407 -2.61 -20.67 10.20
CA PRO A 407 -1.49 -21.58 10.39
C PRO A 407 -0.28 -20.82 10.95
N GLN A 408 0.45 -21.43 11.88
CA GLN A 408 1.69 -20.90 12.45
C GLN A 408 2.86 -21.02 11.45
N ASN A 409 2.78 -20.31 10.34
CA ASN A 409 3.82 -20.17 9.33
C ASN A 409 3.88 -18.72 8.80
N GLU A 410 4.88 -18.40 7.98
CA GLU A 410 5.11 -17.03 7.48
C GLU A 410 3.86 -16.42 6.82
N LEU A 411 3.23 -17.14 5.89
CA LEU A 411 2.05 -16.66 5.17
C LEU A 411 0.82 -16.53 6.10
N GLY A 412 0.62 -17.46 7.02
CA GLY A 412 -0.47 -17.42 7.98
C GLY A 412 -0.33 -16.24 8.93
N ILE A 413 0.89 -15.96 9.42
CA ILE A 413 1.20 -14.81 10.28
C ILE A 413 1.01 -13.49 9.52
N GLU A 414 1.44 -13.42 8.26
CA GLU A 414 1.24 -12.24 7.41
C GLU A 414 -0.25 -11.96 7.18
N ASN A 415 -1.03 -12.98 6.79
CA ASN A 415 -2.48 -12.86 6.61
C ASN A 415 -3.19 -12.47 7.92
N ALA A 416 -2.81 -13.10 9.03
CA ALA A 416 -3.35 -12.79 10.36
C ALA A 416 -3.09 -11.33 10.76
N THR A 417 -1.89 -10.83 10.47
CA THR A 417 -1.52 -9.43 10.75
C THR A 417 -2.42 -8.47 9.98
N PHE A 418 -2.52 -8.62 8.66
CA PHE A 418 -3.36 -7.73 7.85
C PHE A 418 -4.85 -7.92 8.12
N PHE A 419 -5.30 -9.12 8.52
CA PHE A 419 -6.70 -9.37 8.85
C PHE A 419 -7.12 -8.63 10.12
N ARG A 420 -6.30 -8.69 11.17
CA ARG A 420 -6.53 -7.91 12.41
C ARG A 420 -6.64 -6.42 12.11
N GLU A 421 -5.73 -5.91 11.28
CA GLU A 421 -5.74 -4.50 10.86
C GLU A 421 -7.00 -4.17 10.06
N ALA A 422 -7.34 -4.97 9.03
CA ALA A 422 -8.50 -4.73 8.19
C ALA A 422 -9.82 -4.81 8.98
N VAL A 423 -9.96 -5.75 9.92
CA VAL A 423 -11.15 -5.85 10.80
C VAL A 423 -11.29 -4.58 11.64
N ARG A 424 -10.21 -4.14 12.29
CA ARG A 424 -10.19 -2.91 13.10
C ARG A 424 -10.53 -1.68 12.25
N ASP A 425 -9.89 -1.54 11.09
CA ASP A 425 -10.03 -0.37 10.22
C ASP A 425 -11.42 -0.28 9.57
N ASN A 426 -12.16 -1.40 9.50
CA ASN A 426 -13.56 -1.44 9.06
C ASN A 426 -14.58 -1.29 10.21
N GLY A 427 -14.13 -0.95 11.41
CA GLY A 427 -15.00 -0.78 12.59
C GLY A 427 -15.64 -2.08 13.07
N ALA A 428 -15.05 -3.22 12.72
CA ALA A 428 -15.50 -4.55 13.12
C ALA A 428 -14.68 -5.07 14.32
N THR A 429 -15.13 -6.16 14.92
CA THR A 429 -14.53 -6.75 16.13
C THR A 429 -13.99 -8.14 15.84
N LEU A 430 -12.76 -8.41 16.29
CA LEU A 430 -12.19 -9.75 16.30
C LEU A 430 -12.45 -10.38 17.67
N LEU A 431 -13.35 -11.37 17.73
CA LEU A 431 -13.77 -12.02 18.99
C LEU A 431 -12.92 -13.25 19.33
N TYR A 432 -12.38 -13.90 18.29
CA TYR A 432 -11.50 -15.06 18.43
C TYR A 432 -10.28 -14.90 17.53
N ASP A 433 -9.10 -15.24 18.05
CA ASP A 433 -7.83 -15.13 17.35
C ASP A 433 -6.89 -16.24 17.84
N SER A 434 -6.60 -17.21 16.98
CA SER A 434 -5.73 -18.32 17.35
C SER A 434 -4.92 -18.84 16.17
N ALA A 435 -3.68 -19.19 16.48
CA ALA A 435 -2.82 -19.94 15.56
C ALA A 435 -3.05 -21.44 15.74
N PHE A 436 -2.88 -22.22 14.66
CA PHE A 436 -2.80 -23.67 14.72
C PHE A 436 -1.52 -24.18 14.07
N TYR A 437 -1.05 -25.34 14.51
CA TYR A 437 0.08 -26.02 13.88
C TYR A 437 -0.43 -27.00 12.80
N PRO A 438 0.33 -27.22 11.71
CA PRO A 438 -0.02 -28.23 10.72
C PRO A 438 -0.27 -29.60 11.38
N ASN A 439 -1.33 -30.30 10.94
CA ASN A 439 -1.79 -31.59 11.48
C ASN A 439 -2.36 -31.57 12.92
N ASP A 440 -2.60 -30.40 13.51
CA ASP A 440 -3.22 -30.28 14.83
C ASP A 440 -4.76 -30.20 14.73
N THR A 441 -5.40 -31.36 14.66
CA THR A 441 -6.88 -31.46 14.63
C THR A 441 -7.53 -31.06 15.96
N ALA A 442 -6.81 -31.17 17.09
CA ALA A 442 -7.31 -30.77 18.40
C ALA A 442 -7.52 -29.25 18.46
N SER A 443 -6.64 -28.47 17.83
CA SER A 443 -6.82 -27.02 17.68
C SER A 443 -8.10 -26.66 16.93
N PHE A 444 -8.51 -27.41 15.91
CA PHE A 444 -9.76 -27.14 15.19
C PHE A 444 -11.01 -27.43 16.02
N ILE A 445 -11.00 -28.52 16.80
CA ILE A 445 -12.11 -28.85 17.71
C ILE A 445 -12.24 -27.75 18.77
N LYS A 446 -11.12 -27.36 19.39
CA LYS A 446 -11.10 -26.29 20.39
C LYS A 446 -11.59 -24.97 19.79
N ALA A 447 -11.06 -24.58 18.64
CA ALA A 447 -11.47 -23.34 17.97
C ALA A 447 -12.96 -23.35 17.63
N ALA A 448 -13.51 -24.46 17.10
CA ALA A 448 -14.92 -24.57 16.83
C ALA A 448 -15.76 -24.39 18.11
N ASN A 449 -15.40 -25.08 19.21
CA ASN A 449 -16.10 -24.94 20.49
C ASN A 449 -16.04 -23.51 21.04
N ASP A 450 -14.87 -22.87 21.02
CA ASP A 450 -14.67 -21.51 21.52
C ASP A 450 -15.46 -20.50 20.66
N ILE A 451 -15.43 -20.64 19.34
CA ILE A 451 -16.16 -19.77 18.40
C ILE A 451 -17.67 -19.94 18.56
N MET A 452 -18.18 -21.17 18.78
CA MET A 452 -19.61 -21.42 19.00
C MET A 452 -20.15 -20.80 20.28
N GLN A 453 -19.30 -20.47 21.25
CA GLN A 453 -19.69 -19.77 22.48
C GLN A 453 -19.73 -18.25 22.31
N GLN A 454 -19.33 -17.74 21.15
CA GLN A 454 -19.25 -16.32 20.85
C GLN A 454 -20.20 -15.97 19.69
N ASN A 455 -20.62 -14.70 19.61
CA ASN A 455 -21.46 -14.23 18.51
C ASN A 455 -20.61 -13.87 17.28
N VAL A 456 -19.87 -14.84 16.75
CA VAL A 456 -19.03 -14.70 15.55
C VAL A 456 -19.88 -14.89 14.29
N GLU A 457 -19.82 -13.93 13.37
CA GLU A 457 -20.51 -13.99 12.08
C GLU A 457 -19.61 -14.57 10.97
N ALA A 458 -18.29 -14.42 11.08
CA ALA A 458 -17.36 -14.95 10.08
C ALA A 458 -16.04 -15.47 10.67
N VAL A 459 -15.48 -16.53 10.09
CA VAL A 459 -14.18 -17.10 10.47
C VAL A 459 -13.24 -17.04 9.28
N PHE A 460 -12.14 -16.29 9.39
CA PHE A 460 -11.09 -16.28 8.39
C PHE A 460 -10.06 -17.36 8.64
N ILE A 461 -9.86 -18.21 7.62
CA ILE A 461 -8.92 -19.33 7.62
C ILE A 461 -7.98 -19.15 6.42
N PRO A 462 -6.86 -18.42 6.56
CA PRO A 462 -5.87 -18.21 5.50
C PRO A 462 -5.02 -19.47 5.24
N ASP A 463 -5.66 -20.61 4.99
CA ASP A 463 -5.03 -21.89 4.69
C ASP A 463 -5.76 -22.57 3.50
N SER A 464 -5.42 -23.81 3.19
CA SER A 464 -6.06 -24.66 2.19
C SER A 464 -7.55 -24.92 2.47
N ILE A 465 -8.30 -25.14 1.37
CA ILE A 465 -9.70 -25.59 1.37
C ILE A 465 -9.87 -26.85 2.25
N ARG A 466 -8.88 -27.74 2.26
CA ARG A 466 -8.89 -28.96 3.08
C ARG A 466 -8.94 -28.65 4.57
N ASN A 467 -8.09 -27.76 5.05
CA ASN A 467 -8.03 -27.41 6.47
C ASN A 467 -9.28 -26.61 6.90
N ALA A 468 -9.78 -25.72 6.04
CA ALA A 468 -11.05 -25.06 6.30
C ALA A 468 -12.23 -26.05 6.36
N ALA A 469 -12.29 -27.01 5.43
CA ALA A 469 -13.27 -28.10 5.49
C ALA A 469 -13.15 -28.91 6.80
N ALA A 470 -11.93 -29.27 7.20
CA ALA A 470 -11.68 -29.99 8.45
C ALA A 470 -12.08 -29.19 9.70
N PHE A 471 -11.93 -27.86 9.68
CA PHE A 471 -12.47 -26.99 10.73
C PHE A 471 -14.01 -27.04 10.74
N VAL A 472 -14.66 -26.83 9.60
CA VAL A 472 -16.13 -26.77 9.47
C VAL A 472 -16.81 -28.07 9.89
N THR A 473 -16.16 -29.23 9.73
CA THR A 473 -16.72 -30.51 10.22
C THR A 473 -16.90 -30.55 11.73
N ASN A 474 -16.16 -29.72 12.50
CA ASN A 474 -16.33 -29.61 13.96
C ASN A 474 -17.48 -28.68 14.35
N ILE A 475 -18.08 -27.95 13.40
CA ILE A 475 -19.26 -27.11 13.65
C ILE A 475 -20.52 -27.94 13.40
N PRO A 476 -21.49 -27.95 14.34
CA PRO A 476 -22.79 -28.61 14.14
C PRO A 476 -23.48 -28.12 12.87
N GLU A 477 -24.03 -29.03 12.07
CA GLU A 477 -24.62 -28.72 10.76
C GLU A 477 -25.72 -27.64 10.84
N SER A 478 -26.55 -27.68 11.89
CA SER A 478 -27.60 -26.70 12.16
C SER A 478 -27.09 -25.26 12.35
N GLN A 479 -25.82 -25.10 12.74
CA GLN A 479 -25.20 -23.82 13.03
C GLN A 479 -24.23 -23.33 11.94
N ARG A 480 -23.80 -24.21 11.01
CA ARG A 480 -22.89 -23.83 9.91
C ARG A 480 -23.40 -22.65 9.08
N LYS A 481 -24.72 -22.53 8.90
CA LYS A 481 -25.36 -21.44 8.15
C LYS A 481 -25.24 -20.06 8.82
N ASN A 482 -24.90 -20.01 10.11
CA ASN A 482 -24.76 -18.76 10.86
C ASN A 482 -23.34 -18.19 10.81
N ILE A 483 -22.36 -18.98 10.35
CA ILE A 483 -20.95 -18.60 10.35
C ILE A 483 -20.44 -18.63 8.91
N ARG A 484 -20.02 -17.47 8.43
CA ARG A 484 -19.42 -17.31 7.11
C ARG A 484 -17.94 -17.72 7.16
N ILE A 485 -17.55 -18.72 6.36
CA ILE A 485 -16.15 -19.10 6.26
C ILE A 485 -15.46 -18.21 5.23
N LEU A 486 -14.35 -17.58 5.62
CA LEU A 486 -13.57 -16.70 4.76
C LEU A 486 -12.22 -17.36 4.40
N GLY A 487 -11.82 -17.24 3.13
CA GLY A 487 -10.62 -17.88 2.60
C GLY A 487 -9.70 -16.95 1.78
N PRO A 488 -8.44 -17.34 1.59
CA PRO A 488 -7.45 -16.61 0.79
C PRO A 488 -7.63 -16.88 -0.73
N ALA A 489 -6.89 -16.14 -1.56
CA ALA A 489 -6.93 -16.30 -3.02
C ALA A 489 -6.54 -17.69 -3.56
N SER A 490 -5.81 -18.50 -2.78
CA SER A 490 -5.49 -19.87 -3.17
C SER A 490 -6.72 -20.78 -3.27
N TRP A 491 -7.88 -20.33 -2.78
CA TRP A 491 -9.15 -21.04 -2.93
C TRP A 491 -9.78 -20.92 -4.30
N ASP A 492 -9.27 -20.02 -5.14
CA ASP A 492 -9.64 -19.92 -6.55
C ASP A 492 -9.06 -21.08 -7.37
N ASN A 493 -9.43 -22.30 -6.95
CA ASN A 493 -9.10 -23.57 -7.56
C ASN A 493 -10.38 -24.40 -7.60
N THR A 494 -11.09 -24.29 -8.71
CA THR A 494 -12.38 -24.94 -8.94
C THR A 494 -12.33 -26.45 -8.70
N THR A 495 -11.22 -27.13 -8.99
CA THR A 495 -11.12 -28.59 -8.83
C THR A 495 -11.14 -29.03 -7.36
N GLN A 496 -10.39 -28.36 -6.50
CA GLN A 496 -10.37 -28.70 -5.07
C GLN A 496 -11.65 -28.24 -4.38
N LEU A 497 -12.14 -27.05 -4.74
CA LEU A 497 -13.34 -26.47 -4.16
C LEU A 497 -14.58 -27.30 -4.50
N ASN A 498 -14.67 -27.85 -5.71
CA ASN A 498 -15.77 -28.72 -6.15
C ASN A 498 -16.01 -29.92 -5.22
N ARG A 499 -14.96 -30.46 -4.59
CA ARG A 499 -15.09 -31.59 -3.65
C ARG A 499 -15.66 -31.19 -2.28
N SER A 500 -15.58 -29.90 -1.94
CA SER A 500 -15.99 -29.35 -0.65
C SER A 500 -17.17 -28.38 -0.74
N LEU A 501 -17.79 -28.21 -1.93
CA LEU A 501 -18.86 -27.21 -2.17
C LEU A 501 -20.02 -27.32 -1.19
N ALA A 502 -20.48 -28.54 -0.89
CA ALA A 502 -21.60 -28.74 0.03
C ALA A 502 -21.27 -28.28 1.45
N LEU A 503 -20.04 -28.53 1.90
CA LEU A 503 -19.57 -28.18 3.24
C LEU A 503 -19.21 -26.70 3.36
N LEU A 504 -18.64 -26.13 2.31
CA LEU A 504 -18.23 -24.73 2.22
C LEU A 504 -19.28 -23.87 1.49
N HIS A 505 -20.54 -24.31 1.45
CA HIS A 505 -21.60 -23.52 0.87
C HIS A 505 -21.74 -22.19 1.62
N GLY A 506 -21.73 -21.09 0.87
CA GLY A 506 -21.68 -19.74 1.39
C GLY A 506 -20.27 -19.29 1.79
N ALA A 507 -19.23 -20.10 1.72
CA ALA A 507 -17.88 -19.60 1.99
C ALA A 507 -17.50 -18.48 1.00
N VAL A 508 -16.69 -17.53 1.45
CA VAL A 508 -16.30 -16.35 0.68
C VAL A 508 -14.79 -16.23 0.64
N PHE A 509 -14.21 -15.92 -0.51
CA PHE A 509 -12.77 -15.75 -0.65
C PHE A 509 -12.46 -14.66 -1.67
N VAL A 510 -11.28 -14.06 -1.56
CA VAL A 510 -10.80 -13.07 -2.54
C VAL A 510 -10.30 -13.77 -3.80
N SER A 511 -10.62 -13.26 -4.99
CA SER A 511 -10.12 -13.76 -6.28
C SER A 511 -9.43 -12.62 -7.04
N PRO A 512 -8.10 -12.66 -7.21
CA PRO A 512 -7.38 -11.64 -7.96
C PRO A 512 -7.71 -11.58 -9.46
N PHE A 513 -8.28 -12.64 -10.02
CA PHE A 513 -8.82 -12.68 -11.38
C PHE A 513 -9.88 -13.78 -11.48
N PHE A 514 -11.15 -13.39 -11.50
CA PHE A 514 -12.26 -14.32 -11.51
C PHE A 514 -12.67 -14.69 -12.94
N VAL A 515 -12.22 -15.85 -13.42
CA VAL A 515 -12.48 -16.34 -14.79
C VAL A 515 -13.96 -16.51 -15.14
N ASN A 516 -14.83 -16.67 -14.14
CA ASN A 516 -16.28 -16.82 -14.32
C ASN A 516 -17.04 -15.50 -14.16
N SER A 517 -16.33 -14.36 -14.12
CA SER A 517 -16.96 -13.05 -13.96
C SER A 517 -17.95 -12.77 -15.09
N GLN A 518 -19.03 -12.07 -14.74
CA GLN A 518 -20.05 -11.65 -15.69
C GLN A 518 -19.70 -10.32 -16.39
N ARG A 519 -18.64 -9.64 -15.93
CA ARG A 519 -18.16 -8.38 -16.52
C ARG A 519 -17.74 -8.60 -17.98
N LEU A 520 -18.26 -7.77 -18.88
CA LEU A 520 -18.04 -7.89 -20.32
C LEU A 520 -16.55 -7.85 -20.69
N ILE A 521 -15.79 -6.94 -20.07
CA ILE A 521 -14.34 -6.78 -20.27
C ILE A 521 -13.56 -8.08 -20.00
N ILE A 522 -13.94 -8.84 -18.96
CA ILE A 522 -13.29 -10.11 -18.61
C ILE A 522 -13.64 -11.19 -19.64
N LYS A 523 -14.90 -11.28 -20.06
CA LYS A 523 -15.33 -12.24 -21.11
C LYS A 523 -14.60 -12.00 -22.43
N GLN A 524 -14.54 -10.74 -22.87
CA GLN A 524 -13.84 -10.34 -24.08
C GLN A 524 -12.34 -10.68 -24.03
N PHE A 525 -11.68 -10.41 -22.90
CA PHE A 525 -10.28 -10.79 -22.71
C PHE A 525 -10.09 -12.30 -22.76
N ILE A 526 -10.94 -13.07 -22.10
CA ILE A 526 -10.88 -14.54 -22.11
C ILE A 526 -11.03 -15.08 -23.53
N ASP A 527 -12.00 -14.58 -24.29
CA ASP A 527 -12.25 -15.01 -25.67
C ASP A 527 -11.08 -14.67 -26.59
N ALA A 528 -10.54 -13.44 -26.49
CA ALA A 528 -9.35 -13.03 -27.24
C ALA A 528 -8.13 -13.90 -26.90
N TYR A 529 -7.89 -14.13 -25.60
CA TYR A 529 -6.78 -14.94 -25.12
C TYR A 529 -6.90 -16.40 -25.58
N LYS A 530 -8.09 -17.01 -25.47
CA LYS A 530 -8.36 -18.37 -25.98
C LYS A 530 -8.22 -18.45 -27.48
N GLY A 531 -8.72 -17.45 -28.21
CA GLY A 531 -8.60 -17.35 -29.66
C GLY A 531 -7.15 -17.44 -30.13
N THR A 532 -6.25 -16.71 -29.44
CA THR A 532 -4.82 -16.64 -29.76
C THR A 532 -3.99 -17.80 -29.20
N TYR A 533 -4.17 -18.19 -27.94
CA TYR A 533 -3.28 -19.13 -27.24
C TYR A 533 -3.86 -20.53 -27.03
N LYS A 534 -5.13 -20.75 -27.35
CA LYS A 534 -5.85 -22.03 -27.18
C LYS A 534 -5.82 -22.57 -25.74
N LYS A 535 -5.77 -21.67 -24.75
CA LYS A 535 -5.75 -21.96 -23.31
C LYS A 535 -6.52 -20.87 -22.55
N ASP A 536 -7.03 -21.19 -21.37
CA ASP A 536 -7.58 -20.19 -20.46
C ASP A 536 -6.48 -19.23 -19.98
N PRO A 537 -6.76 -17.92 -19.83
CA PRO A 537 -5.85 -17.00 -19.17
C PRO A 537 -5.81 -17.27 -17.67
N ASP A 538 -4.66 -16.96 -17.06
CA ASP A 538 -4.51 -16.91 -15.61
C ASP A 538 -4.42 -15.46 -15.12
N PHE A 539 -4.28 -15.30 -13.80
CA PHE A 539 -4.09 -13.98 -13.19
C PHE A 539 -2.88 -13.22 -13.77
N LEU A 540 -1.79 -13.89 -14.14
CA LEU A 540 -0.60 -13.23 -14.67
C LEU A 540 -0.85 -12.66 -16.06
N ALA A 541 -1.60 -13.39 -16.89
CA ALA A 541 -2.07 -12.87 -18.17
C ALA A 541 -3.00 -11.65 -17.98
N ALA A 542 -3.97 -11.74 -17.06
CA ALA A 542 -4.85 -10.60 -16.77
C ALA A 542 -4.08 -9.38 -16.22
N GLN A 543 -3.10 -9.60 -15.34
CA GLN A 543 -2.24 -8.57 -14.78
C GLN A 543 -1.35 -7.93 -15.86
N GLY A 544 -0.80 -8.72 -16.77
CA GLY A 544 -0.03 -8.22 -17.91
C GLY A 544 -0.87 -7.36 -18.85
N PHE A 545 -2.11 -7.77 -19.11
CA PHE A 545 -3.07 -6.99 -19.89
C PHE A 545 -3.35 -5.64 -19.20
N ASP A 546 -3.77 -5.66 -17.93
CA ASP A 546 -4.08 -4.45 -17.16
C ASP A 546 -2.92 -3.47 -17.09
N ALA A 547 -1.68 -3.96 -16.90
CA ALA A 547 -0.50 -3.08 -16.84
C ALA A 547 -0.23 -2.38 -18.18
N ALA A 548 -0.37 -3.13 -19.28
CA ALA A 548 -0.13 -2.59 -20.61
C ALA A 548 -1.19 -1.54 -20.96
N THR A 549 -2.47 -1.85 -20.77
CA THR A 549 -3.57 -0.93 -21.03
C THR A 549 -3.55 0.31 -20.12
N LEU A 550 -3.16 0.15 -18.85
CA LEU A 550 -2.95 1.29 -17.95
C LEU A 550 -1.81 2.18 -18.42
N MET A 551 -0.66 1.61 -18.80
CA MET A 551 0.48 2.36 -19.32
C MET A 551 0.15 3.07 -20.63
N PHE A 552 -0.57 2.40 -21.53
CA PHE A 552 -1.10 2.96 -22.76
C PHE A 552 -1.95 4.20 -22.50
N ALA A 553 -2.93 4.10 -21.59
CA ALA A 553 -3.76 5.24 -21.21
C ALA A 553 -2.94 6.38 -20.59
N ALA A 554 -1.94 6.06 -19.75
CA ALA A 554 -1.07 7.06 -19.15
C ALA A 554 -0.20 7.79 -20.17
N VAL A 555 0.34 7.09 -21.18
CA VAL A 555 1.09 7.70 -22.28
C VAL A 555 0.21 8.63 -23.10
N ASP A 556 -1.00 8.19 -23.47
CA ASP A 556 -1.94 9.01 -24.23
C ASP A 556 -2.31 10.29 -23.47
N ARG A 557 -2.56 10.16 -22.16
CA ARG A 557 -2.85 11.29 -21.28
C ARG A 557 -1.66 12.23 -21.12
N ALA A 558 -0.45 11.70 -20.96
CA ALA A 558 0.76 12.51 -20.85
C ALA A 558 0.93 13.45 -22.06
N VAL A 559 0.65 12.94 -23.26
CA VAL A 559 0.65 13.73 -24.49
C VAL A 559 -0.49 14.74 -24.51
N ALA A 560 -1.72 14.31 -24.20
CA ALA A 560 -2.91 15.17 -24.26
C ALA A 560 -2.86 16.34 -23.26
N ASP A 561 -2.42 16.06 -22.03
CA ASP A 561 -2.37 17.02 -20.93
C ASP A 561 -1.01 17.75 -20.85
N ASN A 562 -0.04 17.37 -21.69
CA ASN A 562 1.35 17.87 -21.67
C ASN A 562 2.02 17.74 -20.28
N VAL A 563 1.94 16.54 -19.70
CA VAL A 563 2.54 16.16 -18.40
C VAL A 563 3.50 14.99 -18.57
N SER A 564 4.29 14.65 -17.54
CA SER A 564 5.10 13.42 -17.57
C SER A 564 4.21 12.18 -17.49
N VAL A 565 4.67 11.05 -18.01
CA VAL A 565 3.93 9.78 -17.88
C VAL A 565 3.81 9.35 -16.41
N GLU A 566 4.83 9.65 -15.58
CA GLU A 566 4.75 9.47 -14.12
C GLU A 566 3.54 10.23 -13.53
N ALA A 567 3.41 11.52 -13.83
CA ALA A 567 2.29 12.33 -13.36
C ALA A 567 0.94 11.86 -13.93
N ALA A 568 0.93 11.37 -15.17
CA ALA A 568 -0.27 10.80 -15.78
C ALA A 568 -0.73 9.51 -15.07
N ILE A 569 0.20 8.64 -14.65
CA ILE A 569 -0.11 7.46 -13.84
C ILE A 569 -0.59 7.89 -12.45
N GLU A 570 0.10 8.81 -11.79
CA GLU A 570 -0.29 9.35 -10.47
C GLU A 570 -1.70 9.98 -10.47
N GLY A 571 -2.11 10.56 -11.60
CA GLY A 571 -3.42 11.16 -11.81
C GLY A 571 -4.55 10.18 -12.17
N ILE A 572 -4.32 8.86 -12.15
CA ILE A 572 -5.37 7.88 -12.38
C ILE A 572 -6.22 7.74 -11.11
N ASP A 573 -7.43 8.32 -11.16
CA ASP A 573 -8.39 8.24 -10.06
C ASP A 573 -8.97 6.83 -9.89
N LEU A 574 -9.38 6.21 -11.00
CA LEU A 574 -9.93 4.86 -11.05
C LEU A 574 -9.71 4.27 -12.44
N TYR A 575 -9.24 3.03 -12.46
CA TYR A 575 -9.10 2.23 -13.66
C TYR A 575 -9.83 0.89 -13.46
N GLU A 576 -10.80 0.60 -14.32
CA GLU A 576 -11.57 -0.65 -14.29
C GLU A 576 -10.81 -1.76 -15.02
N GLY A 577 -10.01 -2.52 -14.26
CA GLY A 577 -9.18 -3.60 -14.78
C GLY A 577 -9.85 -4.98 -14.73
N LEU A 578 -9.22 -5.93 -15.41
CA LEU A 578 -9.51 -7.36 -15.34
C LEU A 578 -9.23 -7.92 -13.94
N THR A 579 -8.19 -7.41 -13.28
CA THR A 579 -7.74 -7.84 -11.94
C THR A 579 -8.38 -7.05 -10.79
N GLY A 580 -9.43 -6.29 -11.09
CA GLY A 580 -10.15 -5.46 -10.14
C GLY A 580 -10.01 -3.97 -10.42
N GLN A 581 -10.57 -3.17 -9.52
CA GLN A 581 -10.47 -1.71 -9.60
C GLN A 581 -9.08 -1.27 -9.17
N ILE A 582 -8.35 -0.63 -10.08
CA ILE A 582 -7.01 -0.09 -9.84
C ILE A 582 -7.15 1.40 -9.52
N THR A 583 -6.58 1.81 -8.41
CA THR A 583 -6.44 3.22 -8.00
C THR A 583 -4.97 3.47 -7.73
N VAL A 584 -4.53 4.72 -7.89
CA VAL A 584 -3.15 5.07 -7.55
C VAL A 584 -3.10 5.66 -6.16
N ASP A 585 -2.44 4.93 -5.27
CA ASP A 585 -2.01 5.46 -3.99
C ASP A 585 -0.90 6.48 -4.25
N PRO A 586 -0.88 7.60 -3.53
CA PRO A 586 0.03 8.69 -3.85
C PRO A 586 1.50 8.41 -3.51
N ASN A 587 1.86 7.24 -2.93
CA ASN A 587 3.26 6.76 -2.94
C ASN A 587 3.63 6.12 -4.29
N GLY A 588 2.72 6.17 -5.27
CA GLY A 588 2.84 5.49 -6.55
C GLY A 588 2.39 4.03 -6.50
N ASN A 589 1.76 3.51 -5.45
CA ASN A 589 1.25 2.13 -5.52
C ASN A 589 -0.02 2.05 -6.36
N LEU A 590 -0.12 1.04 -7.21
CA LEU A 590 -1.38 0.71 -7.85
C LEU A 590 -2.18 -0.16 -6.88
N ASN A 591 -2.99 0.49 -6.03
CA ASN A 591 -3.89 -0.16 -5.09
C ASN A 591 -5.01 -0.85 -5.85
N ARG A 592 -5.27 -2.11 -5.51
CA ARG A 592 -6.33 -2.90 -6.14
C ARG A 592 -7.36 -3.37 -5.16
N LYS A 593 -8.62 -3.10 -5.51
CA LYS A 593 -9.77 -3.77 -4.92
C LYS A 593 -10.09 -5.01 -5.74
N PHE A 594 -9.75 -6.17 -5.19
CA PHE A 594 -9.95 -7.45 -5.84
C PHE A 594 -11.40 -7.90 -5.74
N SER A 595 -11.83 -8.70 -6.71
CA SER A 595 -13.10 -9.40 -6.66
C SER A 595 -13.15 -10.31 -5.43
N VAL A 596 -14.33 -10.40 -4.84
CA VAL A 596 -14.63 -11.33 -3.75
C VAL A 596 -15.69 -12.29 -4.25
N VAL A 597 -15.50 -13.58 -3.99
CA VAL A 597 -16.27 -14.66 -4.60
C VAL A 597 -16.94 -15.47 -3.52
N GLU A 598 -18.22 -15.75 -3.69
CA GLU A 598 -19.01 -16.66 -2.86
C GLU A 598 -19.14 -18.04 -3.50
N VAL A 599 -19.05 -19.06 -2.66
CA VAL A 599 -19.36 -20.44 -3.00
C VAL A 599 -20.87 -20.67 -2.94
N THR A 600 -21.50 -20.85 -4.08
CA THR A 600 -22.96 -21.09 -4.19
C THR A 600 -23.25 -22.56 -4.55
N LYS A 601 -24.51 -22.98 -4.44
CA LYS A 601 -24.96 -24.30 -4.92
C LYS A 601 -24.71 -24.53 -6.41
N LYS A 602 -24.65 -23.46 -7.21
CA LYS A 602 -24.47 -23.50 -8.67
C LYS A 602 -23.01 -23.31 -9.09
N GLY A 603 -22.08 -23.23 -8.14
CA GLY A 603 -20.67 -22.91 -8.39
C GLY A 603 -20.29 -21.56 -7.77
N LEU A 604 -19.35 -20.86 -8.40
CA LEU A 604 -18.79 -19.63 -7.87
C LEU A 604 -19.53 -18.40 -8.42
N ALA A 605 -19.79 -17.43 -7.55
CA ALA A 605 -20.40 -16.15 -7.92
C ALA A 605 -19.60 -14.99 -7.34
N GLU A 606 -19.39 -13.94 -8.13
CA GLU A 606 -18.77 -12.71 -7.65
C GLU A 606 -19.76 -11.96 -6.74
N ILE A 607 -19.29 -11.51 -5.58
CA ILE A 607 -20.04 -10.62 -4.69
C ILE A 607 -19.91 -9.21 -5.26
N ILE A 608 -20.99 -8.78 -5.89
CA ILE A 608 -21.11 -7.44 -6.43
C ILE A 608 -21.82 -6.59 -5.38
N ASP A 609 -21.28 -5.40 -5.15
CA ASP A 609 -21.99 -4.36 -4.40
C ASP A 609 -23.23 -3.95 -5.19
N ALA A 610 -24.40 -4.44 -4.81
CA ALA A 610 -25.63 -4.04 -5.47
C ALA A 610 -25.83 -2.54 -5.23
N PRO A 611 -26.07 -1.72 -6.28
CA PRO A 611 -26.41 -0.32 -6.05
C PRO A 611 -27.64 -0.28 -5.14
N SER A 612 -27.55 0.48 -4.05
CA SER A 612 -28.66 0.79 -3.15
C SER A 612 -29.68 1.67 -3.88
N ALA A 613 -30.45 1.06 -4.77
CA ALA A 613 -31.65 1.63 -5.32
C ALA A 613 -32.68 0.51 -5.40
N SER A 614 -33.71 0.65 -4.58
CA SER A 614 -35.05 0.15 -4.87
C SER A 614 -35.41 0.47 -6.32
N ILE A 615 -35.20 -0.49 -7.21
CA ILE A 615 -35.84 -0.49 -8.53
C ILE A 615 -37.26 -0.95 -8.25
N SER A 616 -38.16 0.02 -8.06
CA SER A 616 -39.57 -0.19 -8.35
C SER A 616 -39.66 -0.74 -9.78
N ALA A 617 -40.40 -1.84 -9.91
CA ALA A 617 -40.80 -2.39 -11.18
C ALA A 617 -41.40 -1.30 -12.10
N GLU A 618 -41.32 -1.58 -13.40
CA GLU A 618 -41.80 -0.77 -14.53
C GLU A 618 -40.84 0.33 -15.00
N GLN A 619 -40.05 0.00 -16.01
CA GLN A 619 -40.27 0.57 -17.34
C GLN A 619 -39.41 -0.15 -18.38
N GLU A 620 -40.10 -0.87 -19.27
CA GLU A 620 -39.58 -1.22 -20.60
C GLU A 620 -39.12 0.06 -21.31
N VAL A 621 -37.94 0.04 -21.94
CA VAL A 621 -37.60 1.03 -22.96
C VAL A 621 -37.17 0.30 -24.24
N PRO A 622 -37.89 0.50 -25.37
CA PRO A 622 -37.65 -0.18 -26.63
C PRO A 622 -36.59 0.50 -27.52
N PHE A 623 -36.10 -0.30 -28.47
CA PHE A 623 -35.40 -0.02 -29.73
C PHE A 623 -35.17 1.46 -30.20
N TYR A 624 -33.91 1.68 -30.63
CA TYR A 624 -33.35 2.65 -31.58
C TYR A 624 -34.26 3.71 -32.24
N LYS A 625 -33.80 4.98 -32.24
CA LYS A 625 -33.79 5.83 -33.45
C LYS A 625 -32.83 7.02 -33.38
N VAL A 626 -32.04 7.13 -34.44
CA VAL A 626 -31.17 8.22 -34.90
C VAL A 626 -31.97 9.52 -35.09
N HIS A 627 -31.38 10.69 -34.81
CA HIS A 627 -31.67 11.92 -35.57
C HIS A 627 -30.49 12.90 -35.58
N GLU A 628 -29.84 13.03 -36.75
CA GLU A 628 -29.17 14.26 -37.18
C GLU A 628 -30.24 15.25 -37.69
N GLY A 629 -30.09 16.52 -37.32
CA GLY A 629 -30.92 17.62 -37.80
C GLY A 629 -30.32 18.25 -39.06
N VAL A 630 -30.87 17.94 -40.22
CA VAL A 630 -30.80 18.79 -41.42
C VAL A 630 -32.24 19.18 -41.79
N LYS A 631 -32.52 20.48 -41.77
CA LYS A 631 -33.77 21.06 -42.27
C LYS A 631 -33.78 21.01 -43.80
N LEU A 632 -34.83 20.42 -44.38
CA LEU A 632 -35.23 20.68 -45.76
C LEU A 632 -36.73 21.02 -45.74
N GLU A 633 -37.06 22.21 -46.26
CA GLU A 633 -38.44 22.64 -46.51
C GLU A 633 -38.98 22.02 -47.81
N PRO A 634 -40.32 21.86 -47.95
CA PRO A 634 -40.91 21.08 -49.03
C PRO A 634 -41.08 21.91 -50.30
N ILE A 635 -40.79 21.30 -51.46
CA ILE A 635 -41.36 21.72 -52.74
C ILE A 635 -42.05 20.52 -53.39
N SER A 636 -43.28 20.80 -53.81
CA SER A 636 -44.34 19.93 -54.32
C SER A 636 -44.15 19.46 -55.77
N TYR A 637 -44.70 18.25 -56.01
CA TYR A 637 -44.93 17.48 -57.25
C TYR A 637 -43.74 16.82 -57.93
#